data_AF-D8TQZ7-F1
#
_entry.id   AF-D8TQZ7-F1
#
_cell.length_a   1.000
_cell.length_b   1.000
_cell.length_c   1.000
_cell.angle_alpha   90.00
_cell.angle_beta   90.00
_cell.angle_gamma   90.00
#
_symmetry.space_group_name_H-M   'P 1'
#
loop_
_entity.id
_entity.type
_entity.pdbx_description
1 polymer ?
#
loop_
_entity_poly.entity_id
_entity_poly.type
_entity_poly.pdbx_seq_one_letter_code
_entity_poly.pdbx_strand_id
1 'polypeptide(L)'
;VRIYYNRARGPLPPTRRLQVKAGFNKWEEIVQFDMEPGQGLPWYGAWVDVPYSAAVLNYVFSDRDQRNWDNNGTRDYHTLVAGEEKGRHVFLAQGLVEMLHAAMKRDSADSDKEVEDRAALRAVRKVEAKGLTMRKRREVLHEFLYTVPLSPRAGQTVDVFYRPEATMLRGRPEIWLRAAWNRLGAAACNAAGGPLRPLTARLDPCLPGGLGFYKATVQVPAEAWGMDLSFSDTDSTSGGFVDDNGGLDYHVPVEGAVTPRRSLSIVHVAVEMAPIAKVGGMGDVVTALGRAVQEQGHDVSVIVPKYDCINYNLVDNLVQESGFSWGGTFVRVWKGAVEGLTTTFLEPENGMFWVGCIYGRNNDAQRFGFFCGAALQYLKNTGRQYDILHCHDWQSAPIAWGDRGAAKAVFTIHNLSYGADLIGRAMQACNVATTVSPTYAREIAGHPSVASHLNKLYGVLNGIDQDIWDPSEDPCLPMHFSAENVAAGKEAARRLLRQRLNLAQADVPVVGCVTRLVAQKGIHLIKHAAWRTLERGGQFVLLGSAPDGRVQGEFNQLREQLAQAYPDRAALVFTYDEPLSHLIYAGSDLFLVPSMFEPCGLTQMIAMRYGTIPVVRKTGGLVDTVYDMDHDEDRARAKGMETNGFSFEGTDFAGMDYALNRALSCWYSDKPLWHSLRRRAMQQDWSWNSPALDYLELYYKALKS
;
A
#
# COMPACT_ATOMS: atom_id res chain seq x y z
N VAL A 1 40.69 43.07 5.26
CA VAL A 1 40.48 42.58 6.67
C VAL A 1 41.78 42.00 7.22
N ARG A 2 41.92 41.88 8.55
CA ARG A 2 43.10 41.23 9.16
C ARG A 2 42.68 39.94 9.86
N ILE A 3 43.27 38.82 9.45
CA ILE A 3 42.99 37.50 10.03
C ILE A 3 44.05 37.21 11.08
N TYR A 4 43.64 36.69 12.23
CA TYR A 4 44.53 36.31 13.33
C TYR A 4 44.41 34.82 13.67
N TYR A 5 45.54 34.20 13.99
CA TYR A 5 45.64 32.81 14.39
C TYR A 5 46.37 32.68 15.73
N ASN A 6 45.73 32.05 16.72
CA ASN A 6 46.36 31.73 18.00
C ASN A 6 47.04 30.37 17.91
N ARG A 7 48.36 30.39 17.82
CA ARG A 7 49.11 29.15 17.64
C ARG A 7 49.06 28.24 18.85
N ALA A 8 48.96 28.78 20.06
CA ALA A 8 48.93 27.96 21.28
C ALA A 8 47.64 27.14 21.44
N ARG A 9 46.63 27.41 20.61
CA ARG A 9 45.32 26.74 20.65
C ARG A 9 45.03 25.89 19.41
N GLY A 10 45.93 25.88 18.43
CA GLY A 10 45.75 25.20 17.15
C GLY A 10 46.62 23.94 16.98
N PRO A 11 46.32 23.08 16.00
CA PRO A 11 47.01 21.81 15.76
C PRO A 11 48.35 21.96 15.02
N LEU A 12 48.73 23.16 14.58
CA LEU A 12 49.95 23.38 13.78
C LEU A 12 51.24 23.34 14.64
N PRO A 13 52.31 22.65 14.19
CA PRO A 13 53.55 22.48 14.95
C PRO A 13 54.30 23.81 15.17
N PRO A 14 55.19 23.94 16.19
CA PRO A 14 55.89 25.17 16.54
C PRO A 14 57.09 25.51 15.62
N THR A 15 56.83 25.84 14.36
CA THR A 15 57.79 26.34 13.36
C THR A 15 57.86 27.88 13.35
N ARG A 16 58.89 28.55 12.82
CA ARG A 16 58.95 30.03 12.87
C ARG A 16 58.01 30.79 11.91
N ARG A 17 57.31 30.11 10.99
CA ARG A 17 56.56 30.76 9.89
C ARG A 17 55.26 30.03 9.57
N LEU A 18 54.15 30.77 9.49
CA LEU A 18 52.77 30.29 9.35
C LEU A 18 52.12 31.00 8.16
N GLN A 19 51.19 30.35 7.45
CA GLN A 19 50.49 30.90 6.29
C GLN A 19 48.98 30.83 6.46
N VAL A 20 48.28 31.76 5.82
CA VAL A 20 46.82 31.71 5.62
C VAL A 20 46.53 31.60 4.13
N LYS A 21 45.64 30.67 3.77
CA LYS A 21 45.05 30.57 2.45
C LYS A 21 43.59 30.98 2.58
N ALA A 22 43.21 32.05 1.90
CA ALA A 22 41.87 32.60 1.92
C ALA A 22 41.20 32.47 0.56
N GLY A 23 39.88 32.25 0.56
CA GLY A 23 39.09 32.17 -0.66
C GLY A 23 37.73 32.83 -0.52
N PHE A 24 37.24 33.41 -1.60
CA PHE A 24 35.99 34.18 -1.63
C PHE A 24 34.87 33.35 -2.28
N ASN A 25 33.63 33.49 -1.79
CA ASN A 25 32.43 32.90 -2.40
C ASN A 25 32.56 31.40 -2.76
N LYS A 26 32.97 30.54 -1.81
CA LYS A 26 33.26 29.10 -2.01
C LYS A 26 34.53 28.80 -2.82
N TRP A 27 35.62 29.52 -2.53
CA TRP A 27 36.95 29.29 -3.12
C TRP A 27 37.04 29.55 -4.64
N GLU A 28 36.13 30.35 -5.20
CA GLU A 28 36.15 30.75 -6.61
C GLU A 28 37.42 31.53 -6.97
N GLU A 29 37.89 32.34 -6.03
CA GLU A 29 39.19 33.01 -6.09
C GLU A 29 39.96 32.73 -4.80
N ILE A 30 41.27 32.49 -4.92
CA ILE A 30 42.14 32.03 -3.83
C ILE A 30 43.38 32.90 -3.75
N VAL A 31 43.68 33.38 -2.54
CA VAL A 31 44.86 34.17 -2.22
C VAL A 31 45.58 33.59 -1.01
N GLN A 32 46.90 33.74 -0.94
CA GLN A 32 47.73 33.12 0.09
C GLN A 32 48.82 34.08 0.59
N PHE A 33 48.98 34.16 1.90
CA PHE A 33 49.88 35.11 2.56
C PHE A 33 50.65 34.47 3.72
N ASP A 34 51.89 34.91 3.93
CA ASP A 34 52.64 34.64 5.15
C ASP A 34 52.05 35.46 6.31
N MET A 35 51.90 34.83 7.47
CA MET A 35 51.41 35.47 8.69
C MET A 35 52.56 35.93 9.57
N GLU A 36 52.49 37.17 10.03
CA GLU A 36 53.49 37.80 10.89
C GLU A 36 53.13 37.67 12.37
N PRO A 37 54.10 37.55 13.30
CA PRO A 37 53.83 37.57 14.73
C PRO A 37 53.15 38.90 15.15
N GLY A 38 52.02 38.81 15.86
CA GLY A 38 51.34 39.97 16.43
C GLY A 38 52.03 40.49 17.70
N GLN A 39 51.66 41.70 18.15
CA GLN A 39 52.11 42.25 19.44
C GLN A 39 51.54 41.42 20.60
N GLY A 40 52.28 40.39 21.01
CA GLY A 40 51.90 39.42 22.03
C GLY A 40 52.01 37.98 21.52
N LEU A 41 53.00 37.24 22.01
CA LEU A 41 53.01 35.78 21.87
C LEU A 41 51.73 35.23 22.53
N PRO A 42 50.93 34.35 21.90
CA PRO A 42 51.21 33.49 20.74
C PRO A 42 50.32 33.76 19.50
N TRP A 43 50.02 35.02 19.16
CA TRP A 43 49.15 35.35 18.01
C TRP A 43 49.94 35.72 16.74
N TYR A 44 49.45 35.27 15.59
CA TYR A 44 49.98 35.61 14.25
C TYR A 44 48.87 36.27 13.43
N GLY A 45 49.21 37.20 12.53
CA GLY A 45 48.22 37.88 11.70
C GLY A 45 48.68 38.20 10.29
N ALA A 46 47.74 38.24 9.34
CA ALA A 46 47.97 38.66 7.96
C ALA A 46 46.82 39.56 7.47
N TRP A 47 47.14 40.52 6.61
CA TRP A 47 46.15 41.31 5.88
C TRP A 47 45.68 40.55 4.65
N VAL A 48 44.37 40.53 4.46
CA VAL A 48 43.70 39.97 3.28
C VAL A 48 42.81 41.05 2.70
N ASP A 49 43.11 41.46 1.48
CA ASP A 49 42.24 42.37 0.72
C ASP A 49 41.02 41.59 0.25
N VAL A 50 39.83 42.05 0.62
CA VAL A 50 38.56 41.36 0.33
C VAL A 50 37.90 42.08 -0.84
N PRO A 51 37.66 41.41 -1.98
CA PRO A 51 36.99 42.01 -3.13
C PRO A 51 35.60 42.52 -2.76
N TYR A 52 35.17 43.61 -3.39
CA TYR A 52 33.83 44.19 -3.16
C TYR A 52 32.69 43.24 -3.53
N SER A 53 32.95 42.24 -4.38
CA SER A 53 32.00 41.17 -4.78
C SER A 53 31.95 39.99 -3.80
N ALA A 54 32.79 39.95 -2.76
CA ALA A 54 32.83 38.84 -1.83
C ALA A 54 31.72 38.95 -0.78
N ALA A 55 30.80 37.99 -0.77
CA ALA A 55 29.76 37.86 0.27
C ALA A 55 30.28 37.03 1.46
N VAL A 56 31.16 36.06 1.20
CA VAL A 56 31.73 35.14 2.19
C VAL A 56 33.24 35.04 2.02
N LEU A 57 33.98 35.14 3.13
CA LEU A 57 35.42 34.89 3.21
C LEU A 57 35.65 33.54 3.90
N ASN A 58 36.25 32.60 3.18
CA ASN A 58 36.69 31.30 3.68
C ASN A 58 38.21 31.33 3.89
N TYR A 59 38.74 30.62 4.87
CA TYR A 59 40.19 30.53 5.07
C TYR A 59 40.62 29.29 5.85
N VAL A 60 41.86 28.88 5.62
CA VAL A 60 42.55 27.80 6.33
C VAL A 60 43.99 28.23 6.62
N PHE A 61 44.61 27.58 7.61
CA PHE A 61 46.00 27.87 8.01
C PHE A 61 46.91 26.69 7.71
N SER A 62 48.17 26.98 7.40
CA SER A 62 49.17 25.94 7.14
C SER A 62 50.57 26.33 7.62
N ASP A 63 51.45 25.34 7.71
CA ASP A 63 52.89 25.60 7.64
C ASP A 63 53.30 26.00 6.20
N ARG A 64 54.43 26.70 6.07
CA ARG A 64 54.90 27.21 4.76
C ARG A 64 55.09 26.09 3.71
N ASP A 65 55.47 24.90 4.17
CA ASP A 65 55.67 23.73 3.31
C ASP A 65 54.36 23.00 2.98
N GLN A 66 53.21 23.48 3.50
CA GLN A 66 51.86 22.96 3.29
C GLN A 66 51.71 21.47 3.62
N ARG A 67 52.51 20.98 4.56
CA ARG A 67 52.49 19.59 5.04
C ARG A 67 51.47 19.40 6.13
N ASN A 68 51.18 20.45 6.90
CA ASN A 68 50.21 20.45 7.98
C ASN A 68 49.19 21.56 7.78
N TRP A 69 47.92 21.24 7.98
CA TRP A 69 46.81 22.18 7.80
C TRP A 69 45.95 22.24 9.05
N ASP A 70 45.49 23.44 9.37
CA ASP A 70 44.36 23.66 10.24
C ASP A 70 43.20 24.18 9.39
N ASN A 71 42.32 23.24 9.03
CA ASN A 71 41.11 23.48 8.26
C ASN A 71 39.85 23.24 9.10
N ASN A 72 39.93 23.41 10.42
CA ASN A 72 38.79 23.28 11.33
C ASN A 72 38.09 21.89 11.25
N GLY A 73 38.88 20.83 11.06
CA GLY A 73 38.37 19.47 10.89
C GLY A 73 37.54 19.31 9.62
N THR A 74 38.13 19.66 8.47
CA THR A 74 37.54 19.59 7.11
C THR A 74 36.32 20.47 6.86
N ARG A 75 36.09 21.51 7.68
CA ARG A 75 34.94 22.43 7.54
C ARG A 75 35.34 23.84 7.10
N ASP A 76 36.64 24.12 7.06
CA ASP A 76 37.25 25.43 6.85
C ASP A 76 36.76 26.47 7.88
N TYR A 77 37.45 27.61 7.97
CA TYR A 77 36.94 28.77 8.69
C TYR A 77 36.20 29.66 7.69
N HIS A 78 35.08 30.27 8.10
CA HIS A 78 34.34 31.20 7.25
C HIS A 78 33.74 32.35 8.05
N THR A 79 33.59 33.50 7.40
CA THR A 79 32.90 34.67 7.96
C THR A 79 32.18 35.45 6.85
N LEU A 80 31.06 36.09 7.22
CA LEU A 80 30.32 36.98 6.32
C LEU A 80 31.05 38.31 6.21
N VAL A 81 31.13 38.85 4.99
CA VAL A 81 31.70 40.18 4.77
C VAL A 81 30.59 41.21 4.95
N ALA A 82 30.68 42.05 5.99
CA ALA A 82 29.70 43.09 6.27
C ALA A 82 29.86 44.25 5.27
N GLY A 83 28.80 44.58 4.53
CA GLY A 83 28.77 45.74 3.63
C GLY A 83 28.18 46.97 4.33
N GLU A 84 28.92 48.09 4.34
CA GLU A 84 28.35 49.41 4.65
C GLU A 84 27.67 50.00 3.40
N GLU A 85 26.42 50.44 3.56
CA GLU A 85 25.70 51.19 2.53
C GLU A 85 26.30 52.58 2.29
N LYS A 86 26.56 52.93 1.02
CA LYS A 86 25.88 54.05 0.34
C LYS A 86 26.37 54.26 -1.11
N GLY A 87 25.40 54.18 -2.03
CA GLY A 87 25.19 55.21 -3.06
C GLY A 87 26.10 55.18 -4.29
N ARG A 88 25.74 54.35 -5.29
CA ARG A 88 25.69 54.71 -6.74
C ARG A 88 25.33 53.55 -7.69
N HIS A 89 25.04 52.34 -7.21
CA HIS A 89 24.64 51.20 -8.06
C HIS A 89 23.20 50.67 -7.82
N VAL A 90 22.31 51.49 -7.23
CA VAL A 90 20.97 51.05 -6.78
C VAL A 90 20.00 50.68 -7.91
N PHE A 91 20.16 51.19 -9.13
CA PHE A 91 19.20 50.91 -10.21
C PHE A 91 19.37 49.57 -10.92
N LEU A 92 20.58 48.98 -10.94
CA LEU A 92 20.82 47.70 -11.63
C LEU A 92 20.68 46.50 -10.70
N ALA A 93 21.08 46.62 -9.43
CA ALA A 93 21.00 45.52 -8.46
C ALA A 93 19.56 45.26 -7.98
N GLN A 94 18.74 46.30 -7.80
CA GLN A 94 17.36 46.16 -7.35
C GLN A 94 16.48 45.53 -8.43
N GLY A 95 16.66 45.92 -9.69
CA GLY A 95 16.01 45.26 -10.83
C GLY A 95 16.44 43.80 -11.00
N LEU A 96 17.71 43.46 -10.76
CA LEU A 96 18.18 42.07 -10.84
C LEU A 96 17.60 41.20 -9.71
N VAL A 97 17.52 41.73 -8.48
CA VAL A 97 16.92 41.03 -7.33
C VAL A 97 15.40 40.88 -7.50
N GLU A 98 14.71 41.90 -8.01
CA GLU A 98 13.28 41.81 -8.34
C GLU A 98 13.02 40.82 -9.48
N MET A 99 13.88 40.79 -10.51
CA MET A 99 13.80 39.78 -11.58
C MET A 99 14.10 38.36 -11.07
N LEU A 100 15.07 38.19 -10.17
CA LEU A 100 15.37 36.89 -9.54
C LEU A 100 14.23 36.44 -8.63
N HIS A 101 13.67 37.31 -7.80
CA HIS A 101 12.49 36.98 -6.99
C HIS A 101 11.25 36.71 -7.86
N ALA A 102 11.06 37.45 -8.95
CA ALA A 102 9.98 37.18 -9.90
C ALA A 102 10.20 35.87 -10.66
N ALA A 103 11.44 35.54 -11.02
CA ALA A 103 11.82 34.26 -11.63
C ALA A 103 11.63 33.10 -10.66
N MET A 104 12.06 33.22 -9.40
CA MET A 104 11.85 32.21 -8.36
C MET A 104 10.36 32.04 -8.01
N LYS A 105 9.58 33.12 -7.97
CA LYS A 105 8.12 33.03 -7.80
C LYS A 105 7.43 32.39 -9.00
N ARG A 106 7.91 32.66 -10.22
CA ARG A 106 7.41 31.99 -11.44
C ARG A 106 7.80 30.52 -11.45
N ASP A 107 9.04 30.17 -11.14
CA ASP A 107 9.53 28.79 -11.07
C ASP A 107 8.81 27.99 -9.97
N SER A 108 8.59 28.59 -8.79
CA SER A 108 7.75 28.01 -7.75
C SER A 108 6.30 27.85 -8.21
N ALA A 109 5.70 28.88 -8.81
CA ALA A 109 4.33 28.80 -9.30
C ALA A 109 4.15 27.81 -10.46
N ASP A 110 5.15 27.69 -11.34
CA ASP A 110 5.20 26.74 -12.43
C ASP A 110 5.36 25.31 -11.87
N SER A 111 6.23 25.11 -10.87
CA SER A 111 6.36 23.82 -10.18
C SER A 111 5.11 23.43 -9.39
N ASP A 112 4.47 24.39 -8.72
CA ASP A 112 3.24 24.18 -7.96
C ASP A 112 2.10 23.83 -8.93
N LYS A 113 2.05 24.51 -10.08
CA LYS A 113 1.09 24.23 -11.15
C LYS A 113 1.33 22.86 -11.79
N GLU A 114 2.58 22.45 -12.02
CA GLU A 114 2.89 21.11 -12.52
C GLU A 114 2.50 20.00 -11.51
N VAL A 115 2.63 20.26 -10.21
CA VAL A 115 2.15 19.35 -9.16
C VAL A 115 0.63 19.30 -9.15
N GLU A 116 -0.05 20.44 -9.26
CA GLU A 116 -1.51 20.55 -9.29
C GLU A 116 -2.10 19.87 -10.54
N ASP A 117 -1.53 20.12 -11.72
CA ASP A 117 -1.94 19.52 -12.99
C ASP A 117 -1.76 17.99 -12.96
N ARG A 118 -0.66 17.49 -12.38
CA ARG A 118 -0.45 16.04 -12.17
C ARG A 118 -1.46 15.46 -11.18
N ALA A 119 -1.74 16.15 -10.08
CA ALA A 119 -2.74 15.71 -9.11
C ALA A 119 -4.15 15.68 -9.73
N ALA A 120 -4.50 16.66 -10.56
CA ALA A 120 -5.76 16.70 -11.30
C ALA A 120 -5.87 15.54 -12.30
N LEU A 121 -4.82 15.29 -13.09
CA LEU A 121 -4.78 14.17 -14.03
C LEU A 121 -4.90 12.81 -13.31
N ARG A 122 -4.22 12.67 -12.16
CA ARG A 122 -4.34 11.49 -11.29
C ARG A 122 -5.77 11.28 -10.83
N ALA A 123 -6.45 12.35 -10.39
CA ALA A 123 -7.84 12.29 -9.97
C ALA A 123 -8.76 11.83 -11.11
N VAL A 124 -8.58 12.37 -12.32
CA VAL A 124 -9.35 11.94 -13.51
C VAL A 124 -9.12 10.46 -13.82
N ARG A 125 -7.87 10.02 -13.91
CA ARG A 125 -7.53 8.59 -14.15
C ARG A 125 -8.13 7.67 -13.10
N LYS A 126 -8.17 8.10 -11.84
CA LYS A 126 -8.76 7.32 -10.74
C LYS A 126 -10.28 7.17 -10.89
N VAL A 127 -10.98 8.23 -11.33
CA VAL A 127 -12.41 8.17 -11.65
C VAL A 127 -12.68 7.25 -12.84
N GLU A 128 -11.89 7.36 -13.90
CA GLU A 128 -12.00 6.49 -15.08
C GLU A 128 -11.75 5.01 -14.72
N ALA A 129 -10.70 4.73 -13.95
CA ALA A 129 -10.38 3.39 -13.47
C ALA A 129 -11.54 2.80 -12.66
N LYS A 130 -12.10 3.56 -11.71
CA LYS A 130 -13.29 3.15 -10.94
C LYS A 130 -14.50 2.86 -11.82
N GLY A 131 -14.75 3.73 -12.81
CA GLY A 131 -15.83 3.54 -13.79
C GLY A 131 -15.66 2.26 -14.60
N LEU A 132 -14.43 1.95 -15.02
CA LEU A 132 -14.11 0.72 -15.72
C LEU A 132 -14.29 -0.52 -14.83
N THR A 133 -13.82 -0.48 -13.58
CA THR A 133 -14.00 -1.57 -12.60
C THR A 133 -15.49 -1.86 -12.40
N MET A 134 -16.31 -0.81 -12.18
CA MET A 134 -17.76 -0.94 -12.04
C MET A 134 -18.42 -1.52 -13.30
N ARG A 135 -18.00 -1.07 -14.49
CA ARG A 135 -18.51 -1.58 -15.76
C ARG A 135 -18.20 -3.07 -15.94
N LYS A 136 -16.96 -3.50 -15.67
CA LYS A 136 -16.56 -4.92 -15.74
C LYS A 136 -17.35 -5.78 -14.77
N ARG A 137 -17.52 -5.34 -13.52
CA ARG A 137 -18.37 -6.05 -12.53
C ARG A 137 -19.79 -6.21 -13.02
N ARG A 138 -20.35 -5.16 -13.64
CA ARG A 138 -21.68 -5.18 -14.23
C ARG A 138 -21.78 -6.11 -15.44
N GLU A 139 -20.78 -6.16 -16.31
CA GLU A 139 -20.73 -7.05 -17.47
C GLU A 139 -20.76 -8.53 -17.06
N VAL A 140 -19.99 -8.92 -16.03
CA VAL A 140 -20.03 -10.27 -15.46
C VAL A 140 -21.41 -10.58 -14.86
N LEU A 141 -22.00 -9.62 -14.13
CA LEU A 141 -23.34 -9.79 -13.56
C LEU A 141 -24.40 -9.99 -14.66
N HIS A 142 -24.31 -9.22 -15.76
CA HIS A 142 -25.25 -9.28 -16.88
C HIS A 142 -25.29 -10.62 -17.61
N GLU A 143 -24.31 -11.50 -17.41
CA GLU A 143 -24.37 -12.87 -17.92
C GLU A 143 -25.57 -13.65 -17.38
N PHE A 144 -26.05 -13.30 -16.18
CA PHE A 144 -27.16 -13.98 -15.52
C PHE A 144 -28.17 -13.07 -14.81
N LEU A 145 -27.88 -11.80 -14.58
CA LEU A 145 -28.79 -10.83 -13.95
C LEU A 145 -28.63 -9.44 -14.57
N TYR A 146 -29.71 -8.86 -15.09
CA TYR A 146 -29.72 -7.47 -15.55
C TYR A 146 -31.09 -6.82 -15.40
N THR A 147 -31.13 -5.50 -15.57
CA THR A 147 -32.36 -4.71 -15.50
C THR A 147 -32.65 -3.98 -16.82
N VAL A 148 -33.92 -3.70 -17.11
CA VAL A 148 -34.32 -2.80 -18.20
C VAL A 148 -35.17 -1.67 -17.62
N PRO A 149 -34.70 -0.41 -17.66
CA PRO A 149 -33.40 0.04 -18.18
C PRO A 149 -32.19 -0.46 -17.35
N LEU A 150 -31.01 -0.57 -17.97
CA LEU A 150 -29.75 -1.00 -17.32
C LEU A 150 -29.28 -0.08 -16.18
N SER A 151 -29.77 1.16 -16.18
CA SER A 151 -29.59 2.13 -15.11
C SER A 151 -30.98 2.54 -14.60
N PRO A 152 -31.53 1.79 -13.63
CA PRO A 152 -32.81 2.09 -13.00
C PRO A 152 -32.87 3.52 -12.43
N ARG A 153 -34.04 4.15 -12.52
CA ARG A 153 -34.33 5.42 -11.86
C ARG A 153 -35.35 5.26 -10.76
N ALA A 154 -35.18 6.02 -9.69
CA ALA A 154 -36.13 6.03 -8.59
C ALA A 154 -37.51 6.50 -9.08
N GLY A 155 -38.57 5.87 -8.61
CA GLY A 155 -39.94 6.12 -9.09
C GLY A 155 -40.28 5.48 -10.45
N GLN A 156 -39.34 4.79 -11.10
CA GLN A 156 -39.56 4.13 -12.38
C GLN A 156 -39.96 2.66 -12.21
N THR A 157 -40.74 2.15 -13.15
CA THR A 157 -40.93 0.71 -13.35
C THR A 157 -39.70 0.10 -14.04
N VAL A 158 -39.22 -1.03 -13.54
CA VAL A 158 -37.99 -1.71 -14.00
C VAL A 158 -38.28 -3.19 -14.21
N ASP A 159 -37.86 -3.71 -15.35
CA ASP A 159 -37.86 -5.16 -15.60
C ASP A 159 -36.55 -5.77 -15.08
N VAL A 160 -36.66 -6.80 -14.24
CA VAL A 160 -35.54 -7.57 -13.70
C VAL A 160 -35.49 -8.90 -14.45
N PHE A 161 -34.36 -9.18 -15.10
CA PHE A 161 -34.10 -10.42 -15.82
C PHE A 161 -33.08 -11.27 -15.08
N TYR A 162 -33.39 -12.53 -14.83
CA TYR A 162 -32.54 -13.46 -14.10
C TYR A 162 -32.47 -14.83 -14.79
N ARG A 163 -31.27 -15.42 -14.87
CA ARG A 163 -31.03 -16.73 -15.50
C ARG A 163 -30.70 -17.78 -14.44
N PRO A 164 -31.69 -18.55 -13.94
CA PRO A 164 -31.47 -19.55 -12.89
C PRO A 164 -30.48 -20.64 -13.30
N GLU A 165 -30.35 -20.96 -14.60
CA GLU A 165 -29.44 -22.00 -15.10
C GLU A 165 -27.96 -21.71 -14.85
N ALA A 166 -27.61 -20.44 -14.61
CA ALA A 166 -26.25 -20.02 -14.25
C ALA A 166 -26.01 -19.99 -12.73
N THR A 167 -27.00 -20.39 -11.92
CA THR A 167 -27.02 -20.21 -10.47
C THR A 167 -27.38 -21.51 -9.74
N MET A 168 -27.45 -21.44 -8.41
CA MET A 168 -27.92 -22.56 -7.57
C MET A 168 -29.41 -22.90 -7.76
N LEU A 169 -30.17 -22.03 -8.42
CA LEU A 169 -31.58 -22.26 -8.76
C LEU A 169 -31.77 -22.99 -10.10
N ARG A 170 -30.69 -23.54 -10.67
CA ARG A 170 -30.77 -24.35 -11.90
C ARG A 170 -31.79 -25.49 -11.75
N GLY A 171 -32.70 -25.59 -12.72
CA GLY A 171 -33.69 -26.65 -12.80
C GLY A 171 -34.86 -26.52 -11.83
N ARG A 172 -34.98 -25.39 -11.12
CA ARG A 172 -36.12 -25.12 -10.24
C ARG A 172 -37.38 -24.79 -11.05
N PRO A 173 -38.56 -25.25 -10.60
CA PRO A 173 -39.80 -25.13 -11.37
C PRO A 173 -40.38 -23.71 -11.33
N GLU A 174 -40.16 -23.00 -10.23
CA GLU A 174 -40.59 -21.64 -10.02
C GLU A 174 -39.40 -20.80 -9.57
N ILE A 175 -39.41 -19.53 -9.96
CA ILE A 175 -38.44 -18.54 -9.53
C ILE A 175 -39.21 -17.33 -9.02
N TRP A 176 -38.86 -16.90 -7.83
CA TRP A 176 -39.42 -15.74 -7.15
C TRP A 176 -38.31 -14.73 -6.92
N LEU A 177 -38.62 -13.45 -7.10
CA LEU A 177 -37.77 -12.30 -6.81
C LEU A 177 -38.22 -11.69 -5.50
N ARG A 178 -37.27 -11.38 -4.63
CA ARG A 178 -37.43 -10.46 -3.52
C ARG A 178 -36.56 -9.24 -3.75
N ALA A 179 -37.18 -8.07 -3.85
CA ALA A 179 -36.51 -6.78 -4.00
C ALA A 179 -36.62 -6.00 -2.68
N ALA A 180 -35.50 -5.80 -2.01
CA ALA A 180 -35.35 -4.88 -0.90
C ALA A 180 -34.66 -3.58 -1.35
N TRP A 181 -34.59 -2.60 -0.46
CA TRP A 181 -34.18 -1.24 -0.81
C TRP A 181 -33.04 -0.75 0.07
N ASN A 182 -32.16 0.06 -0.54
CA ASN A 182 -31.18 0.89 0.17
C ASN A 182 -30.22 0.14 1.09
N ARG A 183 -29.95 -1.15 0.83
CA ARG A 183 -29.04 -2.02 1.59
C ARG A 183 -29.36 -2.18 3.08
N LEU A 184 -30.57 -1.80 3.50
CA LEU A 184 -31.00 -1.81 4.91
C LEU A 184 -32.15 -2.80 5.17
N GLY A 185 -32.64 -3.48 4.13
CA GLY A 185 -33.72 -4.44 4.26
C GLY A 185 -34.96 -3.80 4.91
N ALA A 186 -35.45 -4.41 5.99
CA ALA A 186 -36.63 -3.92 6.72
C ALA A 186 -36.41 -2.60 7.47
N ALA A 187 -35.15 -2.16 7.65
CA ALA A 187 -34.80 -0.90 8.31
C ALA A 187 -34.74 0.30 7.35
N ALA A 188 -34.99 0.09 6.04
CA ALA A 188 -35.10 1.18 5.10
C ALA A 188 -36.37 1.99 5.38
N CYS A 189 -36.26 3.33 5.45
CA CYS A 189 -37.38 4.22 5.70
C CYS A 189 -37.62 5.16 4.52
N ASN A 190 -38.89 5.50 4.28
CA ASN A 190 -39.30 6.58 3.38
C ASN A 190 -39.04 7.95 4.01
N ALA A 191 -39.27 9.03 3.25
CA ALA A 191 -39.04 10.40 3.73
C ALA A 191 -39.90 10.80 4.95
N ALA A 192 -41.01 10.08 5.19
CA ALA A 192 -41.89 10.28 6.35
C ALA A 192 -41.53 9.38 7.55
N GLY A 193 -40.45 8.60 7.48
CA GLY A 193 -40.00 7.69 8.54
C GLY A 193 -40.73 6.34 8.61
N GLY A 194 -41.60 6.02 7.64
CA GLY A 194 -42.27 4.72 7.52
C GLY A 194 -41.42 3.68 6.76
N PRO A 195 -41.65 2.37 6.94
CA PRO A 195 -40.80 1.32 6.35
C PRO A 195 -40.97 1.20 4.82
N LEU A 196 -39.85 1.18 4.09
CA LEU A 196 -39.77 0.77 2.68
C LEU A 196 -39.85 -0.75 2.60
N ARG A 197 -41.06 -1.28 2.47
CA ARG A 197 -41.31 -2.73 2.49
C ARG A 197 -40.66 -3.41 1.27
N PRO A 198 -40.01 -4.57 1.47
CA PRO A 198 -39.57 -5.40 0.37
C PRO A 198 -40.75 -5.82 -0.51
N LEU A 199 -40.50 -5.95 -1.81
CA LEU A 199 -41.44 -6.46 -2.80
C LEU A 199 -41.10 -7.91 -3.13
N THR A 200 -42.12 -8.76 -3.29
CA THR A 200 -41.97 -10.13 -3.78
C THR A 200 -42.75 -10.27 -5.09
N ALA A 201 -42.14 -10.86 -6.11
CA ALA A 201 -42.78 -11.10 -7.41
C ALA A 201 -42.34 -12.45 -8.00
N ARG A 202 -43.26 -13.20 -8.59
CA ARG A 202 -42.90 -14.38 -9.37
C ARG A 202 -42.25 -13.92 -10.68
N LEU A 203 -41.18 -14.58 -11.11
CA LEU A 203 -40.64 -14.35 -12.43
C LEU A 203 -41.26 -15.33 -13.42
N ASP A 204 -41.62 -14.82 -14.60
CA ASP A 204 -42.14 -15.62 -15.68
C ASP A 204 -41.04 -15.90 -16.74
N PRO A 205 -40.98 -17.10 -17.33
CA PRO A 205 -40.03 -17.40 -18.41
C PRO A 205 -40.25 -16.45 -19.61
N CYS A 206 -39.16 -15.87 -20.14
CA CYS A 206 -39.29 -14.91 -21.23
C CYS A 206 -39.69 -15.56 -22.57
N LEU A 207 -39.18 -16.77 -22.89
CA LEU A 207 -39.50 -17.52 -24.11
C LEU A 207 -39.27 -19.04 -23.92
N PRO A 208 -40.17 -19.92 -24.41
CA PRO A 208 -39.87 -21.35 -24.57
C PRO A 208 -38.73 -21.54 -25.59
N GLY A 209 -37.56 -22.01 -25.14
CA GLY A 209 -36.37 -22.20 -25.98
C GLY A 209 -35.39 -21.01 -26.06
N GLY A 210 -35.57 -19.96 -25.24
CA GLY A 210 -34.63 -18.83 -25.12
C GLY A 210 -33.36 -19.13 -24.31
N LEU A 211 -32.55 -18.09 -24.03
CA LEU A 211 -31.31 -18.16 -23.21
C LEU A 211 -31.54 -18.44 -21.70
N GLY A 212 -32.69 -19.02 -21.31
CA GLY A 212 -33.01 -19.36 -19.92
C GLY A 212 -33.39 -18.17 -19.01
N PHE A 213 -33.65 -16.97 -19.54
CA PHE A 213 -34.01 -15.84 -18.68
C PHE A 213 -35.48 -15.85 -18.24
N TYR A 214 -35.68 -15.50 -16.97
CA TYR A 214 -36.94 -15.24 -16.31
C TYR A 214 -37.05 -13.74 -16.03
N LYS A 215 -38.27 -13.20 -16.05
CA LYS A 215 -38.53 -11.76 -15.89
C LYS A 215 -39.58 -11.49 -14.81
N ALA A 216 -39.34 -10.48 -13.99
CA ALA A 216 -40.35 -9.82 -13.18
C ALA A 216 -40.28 -8.30 -13.38
N THR A 217 -41.40 -7.61 -13.25
CA THR A 217 -41.48 -6.16 -13.34
C THR A 217 -41.70 -5.58 -11.94
N VAL A 218 -40.86 -4.62 -11.55
CA VAL A 218 -40.81 -4.05 -10.19
C VAL A 218 -40.97 -2.54 -10.27
N GLN A 219 -41.78 -1.97 -9.37
CA GLN A 219 -41.86 -0.52 -9.19
C GLN A 219 -40.80 -0.06 -8.19
N VAL A 220 -39.83 0.73 -8.63
CA VAL A 220 -38.78 1.26 -7.77
C VAL A 220 -39.33 2.46 -6.97
N PRO A 221 -39.24 2.47 -5.62
CA PRO A 221 -39.63 3.61 -4.81
C PRO A 221 -38.85 4.90 -5.16
N ALA A 222 -39.44 6.07 -4.92
CA ALA A 222 -38.78 7.35 -5.16
C ALA A 222 -37.58 7.58 -4.24
N GLU A 223 -37.57 6.94 -3.07
CA GLU A 223 -36.53 6.99 -2.04
C GLU A 223 -35.47 5.90 -2.21
N ALA A 224 -35.60 5.02 -3.20
CA ALA A 224 -34.64 3.95 -3.41
C ALA A 224 -33.43 4.46 -4.20
N TRP A 225 -32.27 4.55 -3.56
CA TRP A 225 -30.96 4.76 -4.21
C TRP A 225 -30.28 3.43 -4.58
N GLY A 226 -30.84 2.31 -4.14
CA GLY A 226 -30.38 0.98 -4.53
C GLY A 226 -31.46 -0.08 -4.35
N MET A 227 -31.39 -1.11 -5.19
CA MET A 227 -32.26 -2.26 -5.18
C MET A 227 -31.43 -3.51 -4.84
N ASP A 228 -31.83 -4.23 -3.80
CA ASP A 228 -31.16 -5.44 -3.32
C ASP A 228 -32.02 -6.65 -3.69
N LEU A 229 -31.54 -7.45 -4.63
CA LEU A 229 -32.30 -8.54 -5.22
C LEU A 229 -31.83 -9.89 -4.64
N SER A 230 -32.78 -10.71 -4.22
CA SER A 230 -32.55 -12.14 -3.96
C SER A 230 -33.61 -12.97 -4.66
N PHE A 231 -33.26 -14.22 -4.99
CA PHE A 231 -34.10 -15.12 -5.75
C PHE A 231 -34.37 -16.39 -4.97
N SER A 232 -35.55 -16.98 -5.11
CA SER A 232 -35.93 -18.21 -4.42
C SER A 232 -36.79 -19.13 -5.28
N ASP A 233 -36.89 -20.40 -4.92
CA ASP A 233 -37.82 -21.35 -5.54
C ASP A 233 -39.23 -21.36 -4.91
N THR A 234 -39.50 -20.42 -3.99
CA THR A 234 -40.78 -20.26 -3.28
C THR A 234 -41.03 -18.79 -2.95
N ASP A 235 -42.30 -18.39 -2.80
CA ASP A 235 -42.74 -17.09 -2.30
C ASP A 235 -42.54 -16.92 -0.77
N SER A 236 -42.28 -18.02 -0.07
CA SER A 236 -42.06 -18.04 1.38
C SER A 236 -40.69 -17.48 1.78
N THR A 237 -40.64 -16.77 2.91
CA THR A 237 -39.39 -16.33 3.53
C THR A 237 -38.71 -17.42 4.36
N SER A 238 -39.32 -18.60 4.48
CA SER A 238 -38.83 -19.73 5.27
C SER A 238 -38.97 -21.04 4.49
N GLY A 239 -37.86 -21.78 4.36
CA GLY A 239 -37.78 -22.97 3.52
C GLY A 239 -37.52 -22.63 2.04
N GLY A 240 -37.03 -23.60 1.27
CA GLY A 240 -36.66 -23.43 -0.14
C GLY A 240 -35.17 -23.15 -0.37
N PHE A 241 -34.78 -23.17 -1.64
CA PHE A 241 -33.45 -22.78 -2.10
C PHE A 241 -33.47 -21.30 -2.44
N VAL A 242 -32.47 -20.57 -1.94
CA VAL A 242 -32.37 -19.11 -2.09
C VAL A 242 -31.03 -18.78 -2.72
N ASP A 243 -31.05 -18.02 -3.79
CA ASP A 243 -29.90 -17.29 -4.29
C ASP A 243 -29.94 -15.83 -3.81
N ASP A 244 -29.26 -15.59 -2.69
CA ASP A 244 -29.03 -14.29 -2.09
C ASP A 244 -27.55 -13.86 -2.21
N ASN A 245 -26.82 -14.41 -3.19
CA ASN A 245 -25.40 -14.11 -3.39
C ASN A 245 -24.56 -14.38 -2.11
N GLY A 246 -24.83 -15.47 -1.39
CA GLY A 246 -24.14 -15.80 -0.13
C GLY A 246 -24.54 -14.88 1.05
N GLY A 247 -25.77 -14.40 1.01
CA GLY A 247 -26.38 -13.47 1.95
C GLY A 247 -25.91 -12.02 1.80
N LEU A 248 -25.43 -11.63 0.62
CA LEU A 248 -25.07 -10.25 0.29
C LEU A 248 -26.17 -9.52 -0.50
N ASP A 249 -27.10 -10.27 -1.08
CA ASP A 249 -28.01 -9.83 -2.14
C ASP A 249 -27.26 -9.39 -3.42
N TYR A 250 -27.97 -9.33 -4.54
CA TYR A 250 -27.48 -8.71 -5.76
C TYR A 250 -27.87 -7.23 -5.77
N HIS A 251 -26.90 -6.37 -5.58
CA HIS A 251 -27.14 -4.92 -5.50
C HIS A 251 -27.12 -4.25 -6.88
N VAL A 252 -28.22 -3.57 -7.20
CA VAL A 252 -28.36 -2.73 -8.40
C VAL A 252 -28.50 -1.26 -7.98
N PRO A 253 -27.56 -0.37 -8.36
CA PRO A 253 -27.65 1.05 -8.04
C PRO A 253 -28.83 1.71 -8.77
N VAL A 254 -29.47 2.68 -8.11
CA VAL A 254 -30.62 3.44 -8.64
C VAL A 254 -30.29 4.93 -8.69
N GLU A 255 -30.57 5.57 -9.82
CA GLU A 255 -30.35 7.00 -10.04
C GLU A 255 -31.56 7.85 -9.60
N GLY A 256 -31.30 9.09 -9.17
CA GLY A 256 -32.36 10.09 -8.97
C GLY A 256 -33.22 9.89 -7.73
N ALA A 257 -32.75 9.13 -6.74
CA ALA A 257 -33.43 8.98 -5.46
C ALA A 257 -33.61 10.33 -4.74
N VAL A 258 -34.78 10.55 -4.14
CA VAL A 258 -35.08 11.80 -3.40
C VAL A 258 -34.41 11.85 -2.02
N THR A 259 -33.95 10.71 -1.51
CA THR A 259 -33.20 10.60 -0.26
C THR A 259 -31.71 10.39 -0.55
N PRO A 260 -30.81 11.04 0.19
CA PRO A 260 -29.38 10.86 -0.02
C PRO A 260 -28.96 9.46 0.41
N ARG A 261 -27.95 8.92 -0.28
CA ARG A 261 -27.29 7.68 0.14
C ARG A 261 -26.70 7.89 1.54
N ARG A 262 -26.94 6.93 2.43
CA ARG A 262 -26.40 6.96 3.79
C ARG A 262 -24.87 6.81 3.74
N SER A 263 -24.16 7.80 4.27
CA SER A 263 -22.75 7.67 4.63
C SER A 263 -22.61 6.81 5.89
N LEU A 264 -21.64 5.90 5.91
CA LEU A 264 -21.41 5.01 7.05
C LEU A 264 -20.29 5.61 7.90
N SER A 265 -20.40 5.49 9.23
CA SER A 265 -19.36 5.86 10.19
C SER A 265 -18.57 4.61 10.60
N ILE A 266 -17.36 4.47 10.07
CA ILE A 266 -16.53 3.27 10.19
C ILE A 266 -15.24 3.61 10.95
N VAL A 267 -14.93 2.82 11.97
CA VAL A 267 -13.67 2.94 12.72
C VAL A 267 -12.86 1.68 12.54
N HIS A 268 -11.69 1.80 11.91
CA HIS A 268 -10.69 0.76 11.89
C HIS A 268 -9.91 0.79 13.20
N VAL A 269 -9.80 -0.34 13.88
CA VAL A 269 -8.93 -0.50 15.06
C VAL A 269 -7.81 -1.47 14.70
N ALA A 270 -6.58 -0.98 14.74
CA ALA A 270 -5.41 -1.72 14.33
C ALA A 270 -4.19 -1.32 15.16
N VAL A 271 -3.14 -2.14 15.09
CA VAL A 271 -1.83 -1.88 15.71
C VAL A 271 -0.74 -1.60 14.67
N GLU A 272 -1.08 -1.70 13.39
CA GLU A 272 -0.26 -1.30 12.25
C GLU A 272 -1.07 -0.38 11.35
N MET A 273 -0.41 0.62 10.78
CA MET A 273 -0.92 1.52 9.76
C MET A 273 0.27 2.01 8.93
N ALA A 274 0.27 1.79 7.62
CA ALA A 274 1.28 2.32 6.74
C ALA A 274 1.09 3.84 6.53
N PRO A 275 2.16 4.62 6.30
CA PRO A 275 3.57 4.24 6.36
C PRO A 275 4.14 4.28 7.79
N ILE A 276 3.37 4.75 8.78
CA ILE A 276 3.90 5.12 10.11
C ILE A 276 4.30 3.92 10.98
N ALA A 277 3.54 2.83 10.96
CA ALA A 277 3.66 1.68 11.85
C ALA A 277 3.43 0.40 11.06
N LYS A 278 4.49 -0.20 10.50
CA LYS A 278 4.37 -1.34 9.57
C LYS A 278 5.41 -2.41 9.86
N VAL A 279 4.95 -3.65 10.02
CA VAL A 279 5.79 -4.86 10.16
C VAL A 279 5.44 -5.89 9.08
N GLY A 280 4.17 -5.96 8.68
CA GLY A 280 3.67 -6.81 7.62
C GLY A 280 2.75 -6.07 6.64
N GLY A 281 1.95 -6.83 5.90
CA GLY A 281 0.97 -6.27 4.94
C GLY A 281 -0.28 -5.70 5.60
N MET A 282 -0.50 -5.91 6.90
CA MET A 282 -1.70 -5.41 7.61
C MET A 282 -1.76 -3.89 7.58
N GLY A 283 -0.64 -3.20 7.82
CA GLY A 283 -0.59 -1.73 7.80
C GLY A 283 -0.95 -1.13 6.43
N ASP A 284 -0.57 -1.81 5.34
CA ASP A 284 -0.96 -1.40 3.97
C ASP A 284 -2.47 -1.54 3.78
N VAL A 285 -3.07 -2.65 4.24
CA VAL A 285 -4.51 -2.88 4.13
C VAL A 285 -5.31 -1.85 4.92
N VAL A 286 -4.94 -1.58 6.18
CA VAL A 286 -5.67 -0.61 7.03
C VAL A 286 -5.77 0.75 6.35
N THR A 287 -4.66 1.22 5.81
CA THR A 287 -4.56 2.55 5.18
C THR A 287 -5.27 2.57 3.84
N ALA A 288 -4.95 1.63 2.95
CA ALA A 288 -5.44 1.66 1.58
C ALA A 288 -6.93 1.28 1.48
N LEU A 289 -7.41 0.33 2.30
CA LEU A 289 -8.84 0.04 2.41
C LEU A 289 -9.61 1.23 2.99
N GLY A 290 -9.08 1.85 4.05
CA GLY A 290 -9.72 3.00 4.68
C GLY A 290 -9.92 4.14 3.68
N ARG A 291 -8.87 4.48 2.92
CA ARG A 291 -8.94 5.49 1.85
C ARG A 291 -9.92 5.10 0.76
N ALA A 292 -9.84 3.87 0.28
CA ALA A 292 -10.71 3.41 -0.80
C ALA A 292 -12.19 3.46 -0.39
N VAL A 293 -12.52 3.14 0.86
CA VAL A 293 -13.88 3.26 1.41
C VAL A 293 -14.29 4.73 1.62
N GLN A 294 -13.37 5.58 2.08
CA GLN A 294 -13.61 7.02 2.21
C GLN A 294 -13.96 7.65 0.86
N GLU A 295 -13.25 7.26 -0.19
CA GLU A 295 -13.50 7.72 -1.56
C GLU A 295 -14.82 7.19 -2.17
N GLN A 296 -15.49 6.23 -1.52
CA GLN A 296 -16.86 5.82 -1.84
C GLN A 296 -17.91 6.66 -1.09
N GLY A 297 -17.49 7.69 -0.36
CA GLY A 297 -18.36 8.65 0.34
C GLY A 297 -18.71 8.27 1.79
N HIS A 298 -17.95 7.36 2.40
CA HIS A 298 -18.14 6.94 3.79
C HIS A 298 -17.16 7.67 4.73
N ASP A 299 -17.56 7.88 5.99
CA ASP A 299 -16.66 8.43 7.00
C ASP A 299 -15.83 7.30 7.60
N VAL A 300 -14.50 7.39 7.43
CA VAL A 300 -13.56 6.37 7.88
C VAL A 300 -12.49 7.01 8.75
N SER A 301 -12.30 6.44 9.94
CA SER A 301 -11.22 6.83 10.84
C SER A 301 -10.46 5.60 11.35
N VAL A 302 -9.23 5.81 11.79
CA VAL A 302 -8.35 4.75 12.31
C VAL A 302 -7.96 5.07 13.75
N ILE A 303 -7.97 4.07 14.63
CA ILE A 303 -7.41 4.17 15.98
C ILE A 303 -6.20 3.24 16.06
N VAL A 304 -5.05 3.79 16.47
CA VAL A 304 -3.79 3.06 16.67
C VAL A 304 -3.13 3.44 18.00
N PRO A 305 -2.25 2.60 18.56
CA PRO A 305 -1.40 3.00 19.68
C PRO A 305 -0.40 4.08 19.26
N LYS A 306 -0.08 5.00 20.18
CA LYS A 306 1.01 5.97 19.98
C LYS A 306 2.35 5.32 20.37
N TYR A 307 3.08 4.80 19.39
CA TYR A 307 4.38 4.14 19.59
C TYR A 307 5.54 5.15 19.74
N ASP A 308 6.59 4.81 20.46
CA ASP A 308 7.83 5.59 20.51
C ASP A 308 8.75 5.37 19.30
N CYS A 309 8.52 4.33 18.51
CA CYS A 309 9.40 3.88 17.43
C CYS A 309 8.94 4.25 16.00
N ILE A 310 7.96 5.15 15.86
CA ILE A 310 7.38 5.49 14.56
C ILE A 310 7.76 6.91 14.11
N ASN A 311 7.80 7.13 12.79
CA ASN A 311 8.13 8.42 12.21
C ASN A 311 6.88 9.32 12.14
N TYR A 312 6.72 10.20 13.14
CA TYR A 312 5.60 11.13 13.21
C TYR A 312 5.64 12.27 12.18
N ASN A 313 6.75 12.45 11.44
CA ASN A 313 6.80 13.43 10.34
C ASN A 313 5.89 13.03 9.16
N LEU A 314 5.44 11.77 9.12
CA LEU A 314 4.49 11.25 8.14
C LEU A 314 3.03 11.39 8.63
N VAL A 315 2.80 12.15 9.71
CA VAL A 315 1.47 12.43 10.25
C VAL A 315 1.20 13.93 10.11
N ASP A 316 0.22 14.27 9.28
CA ASP A 316 -0.19 15.66 9.08
C ASP A 316 -0.98 16.16 10.29
N ASN A 317 -0.68 17.38 10.73
CA ASN A 317 -1.43 18.09 11.77
C ASN A 317 -1.61 17.31 13.08
N LEU A 318 -0.57 16.58 13.52
CA LEU A 318 -0.61 15.84 14.78
C LEU A 318 -0.73 16.78 15.97
N VAL A 319 -1.86 16.71 16.68
CA VAL A 319 -2.16 17.52 17.86
C VAL A 319 -2.71 16.68 19.00
N GLN A 320 -2.36 17.03 20.24
CA GLN A 320 -3.00 16.45 21.42
C GLN A 320 -4.36 17.13 21.62
N GLU A 321 -5.44 16.38 21.44
CA GLU A 321 -6.79 16.93 21.48
C GLU A 321 -7.40 16.81 22.89
N SER A 322 -7.20 15.68 23.57
CA SER A 322 -7.85 15.38 24.84
C SER A 322 -7.12 14.30 25.63
N GLY A 323 -7.71 13.81 26.71
CA GLY A 323 -7.24 12.65 27.45
C GLY A 323 -8.27 12.15 28.45
N PHE A 324 -8.11 10.90 28.91
CA PHE A 324 -9.03 10.27 29.87
C PHE A 324 -8.30 9.25 30.74
N SER A 325 -8.83 8.98 31.93
CA SER A 325 -8.30 7.93 32.81
C SER A 325 -8.89 6.58 32.45
N TRP A 326 -8.04 5.58 32.24
CA TRP A 326 -8.43 4.20 31.99
C TRP A 326 -7.38 3.22 32.49
N GLY A 327 -7.82 2.10 33.07
CA GLY A 327 -6.91 1.02 33.50
C GLY A 327 -5.80 1.47 34.46
N GLY A 328 -6.09 2.45 35.34
CA GLY A 328 -5.15 2.95 36.35
C GLY A 328 -4.09 3.93 35.82
N THR A 329 -4.21 4.44 34.60
CA THR A 329 -3.32 5.46 34.04
C THR A 329 -4.12 6.52 33.27
N PHE A 330 -3.48 7.66 32.98
CA PHE A 330 -4.02 8.65 32.07
C PHE A 330 -3.62 8.29 30.64
N VAL A 331 -4.57 8.38 29.72
CA VAL A 331 -4.38 8.12 28.28
C VAL A 331 -4.54 9.44 27.55
N ARG A 332 -3.48 9.93 26.93
CA ARG A 332 -3.52 11.10 26.06
C ARG A 332 -4.04 10.70 24.69
N VAL A 333 -4.92 11.53 24.15
CA VAL A 333 -5.52 11.34 22.82
C VAL A 333 -4.91 12.35 21.88
N TRP A 334 -4.28 11.83 20.83
CA TRP A 334 -3.75 12.64 19.74
C TRP A 334 -4.54 12.38 18.47
N LYS A 335 -4.68 13.41 17.64
CA LYS A 335 -5.29 13.31 16.32
C LYS A 335 -4.37 13.90 15.27
N GLY A 336 -4.35 13.27 14.11
CA GLY A 336 -3.70 13.76 12.90
C GLY A 336 -4.27 13.07 11.69
N ALA A 337 -3.69 13.32 10.52
CA ALA A 337 -4.01 12.58 9.30
C ALA A 337 -2.82 11.75 8.83
N VAL A 338 -3.09 10.52 8.38
CA VAL A 338 -2.10 9.63 7.77
C VAL A 338 -2.64 9.23 6.41
N GLU A 339 -1.95 9.62 5.34
CA GLU A 339 -2.42 9.40 3.96
C GLU A 339 -3.87 9.90 3.73
N GLY A 340 -4.22 11.05 4.32
CA GLY A 340 -5.56 11.65 4.23
C GLY A 340 -6.64 11.03 5.12
N LEU A 341 -6.34 9.94 5.85
CA LEU A 341 -7.26 9.35 6.82
C LEU A 341 -7.13 10.01 8.19
N THR A 342 -8.27 10.30 8.83
CA THR A 342 -8.27 10.78 10.22
C THR A 342 -7.82 9.65 11.14
N THR A 343 -6.71 9.87 11.84
CA THR A 343 -6.09 8.88 12.72
C THR A 343 -6.02 9.39 14.15
N THR A 344 -6.56 8.59 15.07
CA THR A 344 -6.46 8.81 16.51
C THR A 344 -5.35 7.94 17.10
N PHE A 345 -4.44 8.54 17.84
CA PHE A 345 -3.38 7.85 18.56
C PHE A 345 -3.64 7.87 20.06
N LEU A 346 -3.62 6.69 20.68
CA LEU A 346 -3.79 6.55 22.12
C LEU A 346 -2.44 6.35 22.80
N GLU A 347 -2.09 7.26 23.69
CA GLU A 347 -0.82 7.28 24.41
C GLU A 347 -1.06 7.12 25.92
N PRO A 348 -1.03 5.88 26.45
CA PRO A 348 -1.07 5.68 27.88
C PRO A 348 0.26 6.07 28.54
N GLU A 349 0.18 6.81 29.65
CA GLU A 349 1.37 7.29 30.39
C GLU A 349 2.12 6.18 31.16
N ASN A 350 1.58 4.95 31.17
CA ASN A 350 2.19 3.79 31.80
C ASN A 350 3.34 3.16 31.00
N GLY A 351 3.71 3.74 29.85
CA GLY A 351 4.84 3.28 29.03
C GLY A 351 4.60 1.98 28.25
N MET A 352 3.38 1.45 28.20
CA MET A 352 3.06 0.19 27.48
C MET A 352 3.43 0.23 25.99
N PHE A 353 3.54 1.41 25.38
CA PHE A 353 3.91 1.58 23.96
C PHE A 353 5.22 2.34 23.76
N TRP A 354 6.02 2.52 24.83
CA TRP A 354 7.34 3.13 24.80
C TRP A 354 8.43 2.06 24.96
N VAL A 355 8.45 1.12 24.03
CA VAL A 355 9.30 -0.07 24.09
C VAL A 355 10.15 -0.25 22.84
N GLY A 356 10.27 0.77 21.98
CA GLY A 356 11.11 0.76 20.79
C GLY A 356 10.66 -0.20 19.68
N CYS A 357 9.49 -0.84 19.80
CA CYS A 357 8.95 -1.76 18.79
C CYS A 357 7.43 -1.94 18.89
N ILE A 358 6.83 -2.38 17.78
CA ILE A 358 5.41 -2.73 17.72
C ILE A 358 5.18 -4.09 18.40
N TYR A 359 5.88 -5.14 17.93
CA TYR A 359 5.78 -6.52 18.44
C TYR A 359 7.07 -7.05 19.05
N GLY A 360 6.98 -8.23 19.65
CA GLY A 360 8.13 -9.01 20.10
C GLY A 360 8.41 -8.84 21.59
N ARG A 361 7.43 -8.34 22.36
CA ARG A 361 7.51 -8.29 23.82
C ARG A 361 6.69 -9.43 24.42
N ASN A 362 7.17 -9.97 25.55
CA ASN A 362 6.51 -11.09 26.24
C ASN A 362 5.09 -10.76 26.74
N ASN A 363 4.72 -9.49 26.75
CA ASN A 363 3.42 -8.98 27.21
C ASN A 363 2.57 -8.36 26.09
N ASP A 364 2.82 -8.69 24.82
CA ASP A 364 2.06 -8.11 23.69
C ASP A 364 0.54 -8.28 23.82
N ALA A 365 0.07 -9.46 24.26
CA ALA A 365 -1.36 -9.68 24.53
C ALA A 365 -1.94 -8.73 25.60
N GLN A 366 -1.16 -8.44 26.65
CA GLN A 366 -1.57 -7.48 27.69
C GLN A 366 -1.58 -6.05 27.15
N ARG A 367 -0.55 -5.64 26.40
CA ARG A 367 -0.43 -4.31 25.80
C ARG A 367 -1.60 -4.03 24.88
N PHE A 368 -1.88 -4.95 23.95
CA PHE A 368 -2.94 -4.77 22.97
C PHE A 368 -4.34 -4.93 23.58
N GLY A 369 -4.49 -5.79 24.60
CA GLY A 369 -5.71 -5.86 25.41
C GLY A 369 -6.01 -4.54 26.13
N PHE A 370 -5.00 -3.90 26.73
CA PHE A 370 -5.14 -2.56 27.32
C PHE A 370 -5.53 -1.53 26.28
N PHE A 371 -4.86 -1.51 25.12
CA PHE A 371 -5.17 -0.60 24.02
C PHE A 371 -6.61 -0.75 23.55
N CYS A 372 -7.10 -1.98 23.36
CA CYS A 372 -8.48 -2.22 22.96
C CYS A 372 -9.48 -1.67 23.98
N GLY A 373 -9.23 -1.88 25.27
CA GLY A 373 -10.05 -1.31 26.34
C GLY A 373 -10.06 0.23 26.31
N ALA A 374 -8.88 0.84 26.13
CA ALA A 374 -8.75 2.28 26.02
C ALA A 374 -9.46 2.83 24.77
N ALA A 375 -9.38 2.13 23.62
CA ALA A 375 -10.05 2.50 22.39
C ALA A 375 -11.58 2.47 22.53
N LEU A 376 -12.14 1.43 23.15
CA LEU A 376 -13.57 1.38 23.45
C LEU A 376 -13.99 2.49 24.42
N GLN A 377 -13.19 2.77 25.45
CA GLN A 377 -13.47 3.86 26.37
C GLN A 377 -13.42 5.23 25.67
N TYR A 378 -12.44 5.45 24.79
CA TYR A 378 -12.35 6.64 23.96
C TYR A 378 -13.60 6.80 23.09
N LEU A 379 -13.99 5.75 22.36
CA LEU A 379 -15.17 5.77 21.50
C LEU A 379 -16.45 6.14 22.28
N LYS A 380 -16.62 5.58 23.47
CA LYS A 380 -17.73 5.96 24.39
C LYS A 380 -17.67 7.43 24.79
N ASN A 381 -16.49 7.93 25.16
CA ASN A 381 -16.31 9.31 25.58
C ASN A 381 -16.60 10.33 24.47
N THR A 382 -16.47 9.94 23.19
CA THR A 382 -16.84 10.83 22.08
C THR A 382 -18.35 11.13 22.02
N GLY A 383 -19.20 10.30 22.64
CA GLY A 383 -20.66 10.41 22.54
C GLY A 383 -21.23 10.16 21.13
N ARG A 384 -20.36 9.86 20.15
CA ARG A 384 -20.73 9.62 18.76
C ARG A 384 -21.21 8.19 18.56
N GLN A 385 -22.23 8.01 17.73
CA GLN A 385 -22.64 6.69 17.26
C GLN A 385 -21.82 6.28 16.03
N TYR A 386 -21.34 5.04 16.05
CA TYR A 386 -20.58 4.43 14.96
C TYR A 386 -21.37 3.25 14.39
N ASP A 387 -21.27 3.04 13.09
CA ASP A 387 -21.96 1.96 12.41
C ASP A 387 -21.15 0.67 12.49
N ILE A 388 -19.85 0.76 12.23
CA ILE A 388 -18.92 -0.37 12.15
C ILE A 388 -17.67 -0.09 12.98
N LEU A 389 -17.28 -1.05 13.81
CA LEU A 389 -15.91 -1.18 14.33
C LEU A 389 -15.23 -2.34 13.58
N HIS A 390 -14.27 -2.00 12.73
CA HIS A 390 -13.51 -2.95 11.94
C HIS A 390 -12.18 -3.26 12.63
N CYS A 391 -12.06 -4.49 13.12
CA CYS A 391 -10.93 -5.01 13.86
C CYS A 391 -9.98 -5.74 12.90
N HIS A 392 -8.69 -5.42 12.97
CA HIS A 392 -7.63 -6.07 12.21
C HIS A 392 -6.78 -6.98 13.11
N ASP A 393 -6.87 -8.29 12.87
CA ASP A 393 -6.06 -9.35 13.47
C ASP A 393 -6.14 -9.46 15.02
N TRP A 394 -5.45 -10.44 15.60
CA TRP A 394 -5.58 -10.85 17.01
C TRP A 394 -5.36 -9.74 18.04
N GLN A 395 -4.58 -8.71 17.70
CA GLN A 395 -4.23 -7.60 18.57
C GLN A 395 -5.43 -6.69 18.83
N SER A 396 -6.31 -6.53 17.84
CA SER A 396 -7.55 -5.75 17.94
C SER A 396 -8.79 -6.60 18.19
N ALA A 397 -8.64 -7.94 18.15
CA ALA A 397 -9.71 -8.90 18.43
C ALA A 397 -10.56 -8.54 19.68
N PRO A 398 -9.99 -8.02 20.80
CA PRO A 398 -10.80 -7.66 21.96
C PRO A 398 -11.87 -6.60 21.76
N ILE A 399 -11.78 -5.79 20.70
CA ILE A 399 -12.83 -4.85 20.32
C ILE A 399 -14.13 -5.59 19.97
N ALA A 400 -14.05 -6.77 19.33
CA ALA A 400 -15.21 -7.50 18.82
C ALA A 400 -16.18 -7.96 19.93
N TRP A 401 -15.64 -8.36 21.09
CA TRP A 401 -16.42 -8.79 22.26
C TRP A 401 -16.49 -7.75 23.39
N GLY A 402 -15.88 -6.58 23.21
CA GLY A 402 -16.00 -5.47 24.14
C GLY A 402 -17.33 -4.73 24.02
N ASP A 403 -17.52 -3.71 24.85
CA ASP A 403 -18.70 -2.86 24.79
C ASP A 403 -18.56 -1.80 23.68
N ARG A 404 -19.23 -2.08 22.55
CA ARG A 404 -19.20 -1.30 21.31
C ARG A 404 -20.38 -0.34 21.17
N GLY A 405 -21.25 -0.23 22.17
CA GLY A 405 -22.56 0.39 22.00
C GLY A 405 -23.36 -0.28 20.88
N ALA A 406 -23.92 0.52 19.97
CA ALA A 406 -24.73 0.03 18.85
C ALA A 406 -23.92 -0.44 17.62
N ALA A 407 -22.61 -0.17 17.58
CA ALA A 407 -21.77 -0.44 16.42
C ALA A 407 -21.62 -1.95 16.18
N LYS A 408 -21.69 -2.37 14.92
CA LYS A 408 -21.46 -3.77 14.51
C LYS A 408 -19.96 -4.05 14.39
N ALA A 409 -19.54 -5.29 14.64
CA ALA A 409 -18.13 -5.68 14.59
C ALA A 409 -17.84 -6.44 13.31
N VAL A 410 -16.83 -5.96 12.58
CA VAL A 410 -16.24 -6.67 11.45
C VAL A 410 -14.82 -7.05 11.84
N PHE A 411 -14.40 -8.29 11.57
CA PHE A 411 -13.09 -8.79 12.00
C PHE A 411 -12.31 -9.39 10.83
N THR A 412 -11.18 -8.77 10.45
CA THR A 412 -10.29 -9.32 9.40
C THR A 412 -9.14 -10.14 10.02
N ILE A 413 -9.03 -11.41 9.62
CA ILE A 413 -7.86 -12.26 9.86
C ILE A 413 -6.82 -11.97 8.78
N HIS A 414 -5.69 -11.35 9.15
CA HIS A 414 -4.54 -11.14 8.25
C HIS A 414 -3.56 -12.31 8.30
N ASN A 415 -3.36 -12.90 9.49
CA ASN A 415 -2.49 -14.04 9.65
C ASN A 415 -2.94 -14.95 10.81
N LEU A 416 -3.50 -16.12 10.49
CA LEU A 416 -3.97 -17.08 11.50
C LEU A 416 -2.84 -17.78 12.27
N SER A 417 -1.57 -17.61 11.88
CA SER A 417 -0.42 -18.19 12.62
C SER A 417 -0.21 -17.58 14.01
N TYR A 418 -0.87 -16.47 14.34
CA TYR A 418 -0.72 -15.76 15.62
C TYR A 418 -2.07 -15.54 16.31
N GLY A 419 -2.10 -15.64 17.65
CA GLY A 419 -3.26 -15.26 18.46
C GLY A 419 -4.54 -16.05 18.15
N ALA A 420 -4.41 -17.33 17.80
CA ALA A 420 -5.52 -18.18 17.39
C ALA A 420 -6.67 -18.25 18.41
N ASP A 421 -6.36 -18.17 19.71
CA ASP A 421 -7.34 -18.12 20.80
C ASP A 421 -8.18 -16.82 20.78
N LEU A 422 -7.51 -15.67 20.63
CA LEU A 422 -8.15 -14.36 20.53
C LEU A 422 -8.94 -14.24 19.22
N ILE A 423 -8.39 -14.75 18.12
CA ILE A 423 -9.10 -14.86 16.83
C ILE A 423 -10.37 -15.68 17.02
N GLY A 424 -10.33 -16.84 17.69
CA GLY A 424 -11.52 -17.66 17.91
C GLY A 424 -12.62 -16.91 18.68
N ARG A 425 -12.25 -16.12 19.68
CA ARG A 425 -13.20 -15.27 20.43
C ARG A 425 -13.77 -14.13 19.58
N ALA A 426 -12.95 -13.48 18.76
CA ALA A 426 -13.43 -12.45 17.84
C ALA A 426 -14.33 -13.03 16.75
N MET A 427 -13.96 -14.18 16.20
CA MET A 427 -14.80 -14.96 15.30
C MET A 427 -16.14 -15.20 15.98
N GLN A 428 -16.20 -15.68 17.22
CA GLN A 428 -17.48 -15.87 17.92
C GLN A 428 -18.30 -14.57 18.05
N ALA A 429 -17.68 -13.46 18.43
CA ALA A 429 -18.39 -12.22 18.80
C ALA A 429 -18.72 -11.26 17.63
N CYS A 430 -17.98 -11.32 16.53
CA CYS A 430 -18.19 -10.43 15.39
C CYS A 430 -19.47 -10.77 14.60
N ASN A 431 -19.99 -9.75 13.92
CA ASN A 431 -21.13 -9.85 13.01
C ASN A 431 -20.71 -10.46 11.67
N VAL A 432 -19.57 -10.01 11.14
CA VAL A 432 -18.97 -10.51 9.90
C VAL A 432 -17.47 -10.68 10.12
N ALA A 433 -16.92 -11.77 9.62
CA ALA A 433 -15.49 -12.02 9.59
C ALA A 433 -14.99 -12.03 8.14
N THR A 434 -13.76 -11.55 7.96
CA THR A 434 -13.08 -11.51 6.67
C THR A 434 -11.70 -12.10 6.78
N THR A 435 -11.17 -12.56 5.67
CA THR A 435 -9.73 -12.77 5.49
C THR A 435 -9.33 -12.31 4.10
N VAL A 436 -8.02 -12.19 3.87
CA VAL A 436 -7.46 -11.39 2.79
C VAL A 436 -7.39 -12.09 1.43
N SER A 437 -8.04 -13.26 1.28
CA SER A 437 -8.32 -13.88 -0.02
C SER A 437 -9.36 -15.01 0.05
N PRO A 438 -10.13 -15.28 -1.03
CA PRO A 438 -11.05 -16.41 -1.11
C PRO A 438 -10.41 -17.79 -0.91
N THR A 439 -9.22 -18.02 -1.47
CA THR A 439 -8.52 -19.30 -1.33
C THR A 439 -8.01 -19.48 0.09
N TYR A 440 -7.46 -18.43 0.71
CA TYR A 440 -7.01 -18.55 2.10
C TYR A 440 -8.18 -18.78 3.06
N ALA A 441 -9.36 -18.17 2.81
CA ALA A 441 -10.58 -18.46 3.58
C ALA A 441 -10.93 -19.97 3.57
N ARG A 442 -10.77 -20.63 2.41
CA ARG A 442 -10.96 -22.09 2.29
C ARG A 442 -9.85 -22.87 3.02
N GLU A 443 -8.59 -22.44 2.88
CA GLU A 443 -7.46 -23.10 3.53
C GLU A 443 -7.58 -23.08 5.07
N ILE A 444 -8.05 -21.98 5.65
CA ILE A 444 -8.22 -21.86 7.11
C ILE A 444 -9.56 -22.39 7.64
N ALA A 445 -10.46 -22.84 6.76
CA ALA A 445 -11.82 -23.18 7.15
C ALA A 445 -11.89 -24.33 8.18
N GLY A 446 -10.93 -25.25 8.15
CA GLY A 446 -10.82 -26.37 9.10
C GLY A 446 -10.19 -26.01 10.44
N HIS A 447 -9.67 -24.80 10.63
CA HIS A 447 -8.99 -24.42 11.86
C HIS A 447 -10.00 -24.29 13.03
N PRO A 448 -9.71 -24.78 14.25
CA PRO A 448 -10.65 -24.75 15.38
C PRO A 448 -11.24 -23.36 15.70
N SER A 449 -10.42 -22.32 15.59
CA SER A 449 -10.86 -20.92 15.79
C SER A 449 -11.84 -20.40 14.73
N VAL A 450 -11.99 -21.09 13.60
CA VAL A 450 -12.73 -20.64 12.42
C VAL A 450 -13.89 -21.57 12.09
N ALA A 451 -13.71 -22.89 12.22
CA ALA A 451 -14.61 -23.92 11.74
C ALA A 451 -16.06 -23.78 12.23
N SER A 452 -16.26 -23.38 13.49
CA SER A 452 -17.60 -23.18 14.07
C SER A 452 -18.29 -21.89 13.60
N HIS A 453 -17.63 -21.07 12.78
CA HIS A 453 -18.05 -19.72 12.41
C HIS A 453 -17.94 -19.46 10.90
N LEU A 454 -17.89 -20.51 10.08
CA LEU A 454 -17.73 -20.40 8.62
C LEU A 454 -18.85 -19.61 7.93
N ASN A 455 -20.06 -19.67 8.48
CA ASN A 455 -21.22 -18.96 7.94
C ASN A 455 -21.08 -17.42 7.93
N LYS A 456 -20.07 -16.88 8.63
CA LYS A 456 -19.76 -15.45 8.64
C LYS A 456 -18.36 -15.11 8.13
N LEU A 457 -17.59 -16.08 7.64
CA LEU A 457 -16.25 -15.84 7.09
C LEU A 457 -16.31 -15.60 5.59
N TYR A 458 -15.73 -14.49 5.15
CA TYR A 458 -15.62 -14.12 3.74
C TYR A 458 -14.16 -13.87 3.35
N GLY A 459 -13.73 -14.37 2.19
CA GLY A 459 -12.43 -14.04 1.64
C GLY A 459 -12.53 -12.85 0.69
N VAL A 460 -11.90 -11.73 1.02
CA VAL A 460 -11.83 -10.53 0.18
C VAL A 460 -10.37 -10.30 -0.19
N LEU A 461 -10.08 -10.29 -1.49
CA LEU A 461 -8.72 -10.08 -1.98
C LEU A 461 -8.26 -8.65 -1.69
N ASN A 462 -7.03 -8.46 -1.24
CA ASN A 462 -6.48 -7.11 -1.08
C ASN A 462 -6.22 -6.44 -2.43
N GLY A 463 -6.24 -5.11 -2.45
CA GLY A 463 -5.64 -4.32 -3.52
C GLY A 463 -4.20 -3.89 -3.19
N ILE A 464 -3.54 -3.27 -4.17
CA ILE A 464 -2.30 -2.50 -3.98
C ILE A 464 -2.61 -1.01 -3.97
N ASP A 465 -1.84 -0.25 -3.18
CA ASP A 465 -1.88 1.21 -3.25
C ASP A 465 -1.17 1.65 -4.53
N GLN A 466 -1.96 2.01 -5.53
CA GLN A 466 -1.46 2.54 -6.80
C GLN A 466 -0.94 3.97 -6.66
N ASP A 467 -1.07 4.62 -5.51
CA ASP A 467 -0.42 5.90 -5.32
C ASP A 467 1.06 5.75 -4.98
N ILE A 468 1.42 4.63 -4.35
CA ILE A 468 2.79 4.22 -4.02
C ILE A 468 3.39 3.41 -5.18
N TRP A 469 2.61 2.48 -5.74
CA TRP A 469 3.09 1.51 -6.71
C TRP A 469 2.62 1.85 -8.14
N ASP A 470 3.10 2.96 -8.69
CA ASP A 470 2.79 3.38 -10.06
C ASP A 470 4.04 3.67 -10.90
N PRO A 471 4.43 2.80 -11.85
CA PRO A 471 5.60 3.06 -12.68
C PRO A 471 5.50 4.32 -13.54
N SER A 472 4.30 4.91 -13.71
CA SER A 472 4.13 6.15 -14.46
C SER A 472 4.47 7.42 -13.66
N GLU A 473 4.59 7.32 -12.33
CA GLU A 473 4.87 8.45 -11.43
C GLU A 473 5.90 8.09 -10.34
N ASP A 474 6.47 6.88 -10.37
CA ASP A 474 7.38 6.40 -9.34
C ASP A 474 8.75 7.10 -9.41
N PRO A 475 9.09 7.93 -8.40
CA PRO A 475 10.32 8.72 -8.39
C PRO A 475 11.58 7.86 -8.23
N CYS A 476 11.45 6.58 -7.88
CA CYS A 476 12.57 5.66 -7.77
C CYS A 476 13.04 5.15 -9.14
N LEU A 477 12.31 5.45 -10.22
CA LEU A 477 12.60 4.96 -11.56
C LEU A 477 13.41 5.97 -12.39
N PRO A 478 14.36 5.49 -13.22
CA PRO A 478 15.10 6.36 -14.13
C PRO A 478 14.25 6.88 -15.30
N MET A 479 13.13 6.21 -15.58
CA MET A 479 12.19 6.57 -16.62
C MET A 479 10.81 6.04 -16.20
N HIS A 480 9.83 6.94 -16.14
CA HIS A 480 8.44 6.55 -15.91
C HIS A 480 7.87 5.80 -17.10
N PHE A 481 6.99 4.82 -16.85
CA PHE A 481 6.39 4.02 -17.92
C PHE A 481 4.98 3.52 -17.60
N SER A 482 4.22 3.28 -18.67
CA SER A 482 2.91 2.63 -18.69
C SER A 482 2.98 1.34 -19.52
N ALA A 483 1.84 0.65 -19.68
CA ALA A 483 1.76 -0.52 -20.56
C ALA A 483 2.13 -0.20 -22.03
N GLU A 484 2.05 1.06 -22.45
CA GLU A 484 2.32 1.48 -23.84
C GLU A 484 3.82 1.56 -24.14
N ASN A 485 4.62 2.07 -23.21
CA ASN A 485 6.07 2.26 -23.36
C ASN A 485 6.91 1.35 -22.43
N VAL A 486 6.29 0.33 -21.84
CA VAL A 486 6.90 -0.61 -20.87
C VAL A 486 8.24 -1.19 -21.34
N ALA A 487 8.44 -1.41 -22.65
CA ALA A 487 9.69 -1.93 -23.16
C ALA A 487 10.88 -1.02 -22.85
N ALA A 488 10.73 0.29 -23.10
CA ALA A 488 11.76 1.29 -22.85
C ALA A 488 11.95 1.55 -21.35
N GLY A 489 10.84 1.65 -20.61
CA GLY A 489 10.89 1.88 -19.15
C GLY A 489 11.61 0.76 -18.40
N LYS A 490 11.25 -0.51 -18.68
CA LYS A 490 11.93 -1.65 -18.05
C LYS A 490 13.39 -1.78 -18.46
N GLU A 491 13.75 -1.45 -19.71
CA GLU A 491 15.16 -1.45 -20.13
C GLU A 491 15.97 -0.39 -19.36
N ALA A 492 15.43 0.82 -19.21
CA ALA A 492 16.07 1.86 -18.40
C ALA A 492 16.23 1.44 -16.93
N ALA A 493 15.17 0.88 -16.33
CA ALA A 493 15.22 0.35 -14.97
C ALA A 493 16.21 -0.80 -14.81
N ARG A 494 16.21 -1.77 -15.74
CA ARG A 494 17.13 -2.92 -15.73
C ARG A 494 18.58 -2.47 -15.84
N ARG A 495 18.89 -1.53 -16.72
CA ARG A 495 20.23 -0.96 -16.87
C ARG A 495 20.71 -0.32 -15.57
N LEU A 496 19.87 0.51 -14.93
CA LEU A 496 20.21 1.14 -13.65
C LEU A 496 20.35 0.10 -12.52
N LEU A 497 19.46 -0.91 -12.47
CA LEU A 497 19.53 -2.00 -11.50
C LEU A 497 20.87 -2.74 -11.60
N ARG A 498 21.26 -3.11 -12.81
CA ARG A 498 22.54 -3.78 -13.08
C ARG A 498 23.74 -2.92 -12.71
N GLN A 499 23.70 -1.62 -13.01
CA GLN A 499 24.75 -0.68 -12.60
C GLN A 499 24.85 -0.59 -11.06
N ARG A 500 23.71 -0.40 -10.38
CA ARG A 500 23.65 -0.26 -8.91
C ARG A 500 24.12 -1.52 -8.18
N LEU A 501 23.88 -2.70 -8.76
CA LEU A 501 24.22 -4.00 -8.16
C LEU A 501 25.47 -4.66 -8.77
N ASN A 502 26.20 -3.95 -9.63
CA ASN A 502 27.41 -4.43 -10.31
C ASN A 502 27.20 -5.77 -11.07
N LEU A 503 26.07 -5.88 -11.77
CA LEU A 503 25.74 -7.02 -12.63
C LEU A 503 26.13 -6.72 -14.08
N ALA A 504 26.43 -7.77 -14.85
CA ALA A 504 26.74 -7.65 -16.27
C ALA A 504 25.57 -7.05 -17.07
N GLN A 505 25.90 -6.19 -18.04
CA GLN A 505 24.94 -5.69 -19.03
C GLN A 505 24.81 -6.73 -20.15
N ALA A 506 23.81 -7.59 -20.07
CA ALA A 506 23.58 -8.69 -21.02
C ALA A 506 22.10 -8.83 -21.40
N ASP A 507 21.77 -9.33 -22.58
CA ASP A 507 20.38 -9.63 -22.97
C ASP A 507 19.95 -11.00 -22.40
N VAL A 508 19.77 -11.05 -21.09
CA VAL A 508 19.38 -12.23 -20.31
C VAL A 508 18.29 -11.84 -19.30
N PRO A 509 17.39 -12.77 -18.91
CA PRO A 509 16.31 -12.47 -17.99
C PRO A 509 16.85 -12.18 -16.59
N VAL A 510 16.24 -11.21 -15.92
CA VAL A 510 16.50 -10.94 -14.50
C VAL A 510 15.35 -11.50 -13.66
N VAL A 511 15.65 -12.43 -12.75
CA VAL A 511 14.71 -12.93 -11.74
C VAL A 511 14.90 -12.14 -10.46
N GLY A 512 13.88 -11.39 -10.06
CA GLY A 512 13.85 -10.60 -8.82
C GLY A 512 13.14 -11.31 -7.68
N CYS A 513 13.56 -11.06 -6.45
CA CYS A 513 12.87 -11.49 -5.24
C CYS A 513 13.03 -10.41 -4.16
N VAL A 514 11.91 -9.88 -3.64
CA VAL A 514 11.90 -8.95 -2.51
C VAL A 514 11.04 -9.57 -1.42
N THR A 515 11.66 -10.01 -0.31
CA THR A 515 10.95 -10.75 0.73
C THR A 515 11.70 -10.80 2.06
N ARG A 516 10.99 -11.04 3.16
CA ARG A 516 11.62 -11.44 4.42
C ARG A 516 12.15 -12.87 4.30
N LEU A 517 13.34 -13.12 4.82
CA LEU A 517 13.98 -14.43 4.76
C LEU A 517 13.58 -15.28 5.98
N VAL A 518 12.34 -15.79 5.93
CA VAL A 518 11.74 -16.65 6.96
C VAL A 518 11.16 -17.91 6.32
N ALA A 519 11.03 -19.01 7.08
CA ALA A 519 10.55 -20.29 6.56
C ALA A 519 9.21 -20.19 5.78
N GLN A 520 8.30 -19.33 6.23
CA GLN A 520 7.04 -19.02 5.54
C GLN A 520 7.26 -18.63 4.06
N LYS A 521 8.34 -17.92 3.74
CA LYS A 521 8.62 -17.40 2.40
C LYS A 521 9.38 -18.38 1.51
N GLY A 522 9.50 -19.65 1.93
CA GLY A 522 10.09 -20.71 1.12
C GLY A 522 11.58 -20.50 0.89
N ILE A 523 12.35 -20.16 1.94
CA ILE A 523 13.78 -19.83 1.83
C ILE A 523 14.60 -20.90 1.12
N HIS A 524 14.29 -22.20 1.30
CA HIS A 524 14.97 -23.27 0.57
C HIS A 524 14.71 -23.22 -0.94
N LEU A 525 13.47 -22.88 -1.34
CA LEU A 525 13.10 -22.68 -2.75
C LEU A 525 13.75 -21.42 -3.33
N ILE A 526 13.90 -20.34 -2.55
CA ILE A 526 14.61 -19.14 -2.99
C ILE A 526 16.08 -19.46 -3.28
N LYS A 527 16.75 -20.17 -2.36
CA LYS A 527 18.16 -20.59 -2.56
C LYS A 527 18.32 -21.47 -3.80
N HIS A 528 17.40 -22.42 -4.01
CA HIS A 528 17.38 -23.28 -5.20
C HIS A 528 17.15 -22.49 -6.49
N ALA A 529 16.14 -21.61 -6.51
CA ALA A 529 15.81 -20.79 -7.67
C ALA A 529 16.95 -19.83 -8.06
N ALA A 530 17.74 -19.35 -7.09
CA ALA A 530 18.93 -18.56 -7.37
C ALA A 530 19.92 -19.34 -8.25
N TRP A 531 20.31 -20.55 -7.83
CA TRP A 531 21.17 -21.43 -8.64
C TRP A 531 20.55 -21.76 -9.99
N ARG A 532 19.27 -22.17 -9.99
CA ARG A 532 18.59 -22.57 -11.21
C ARG A 532 18.52 -21.45 -12.24
N THR A 533 18.32 -20.21 -11.81
CA THR A 533 18.32 -19.03 -12.68
C THR A 533 19.66 -18.86 -13.39
N LEU A 534 20.77 -19.01 -12.66
CA LEU A 534 22.12 -18.85 -13.20
C LEU A 534 22.49 -20.00 -14.16
N GLU A 535 22.15 -21.24 -13.80
CA GLU A 535 22.31 -22.43 -14.67
C GLU A 535 21.58 -22.28 -16.01
N ARG A 536 20.42 -21.60 -15.99
CA ARG A 536 19.63 -21.31 -17.18
C ARG A 536 20.10 -20.06 -17.95
N GLY A 537 21.20 -19.43 -17.52
CA GLY A 537 21.81 -18.29 -18.20
C GLY A 537 21.22 -16.92 -17.82
N GLY A 538 20.35 -16.86 -16.80
CA GLY A 538 19.76 -15.62 -16.29
C GLY A 538 20.60 -14.92 -15.22
N GLN A 539 20.05 -13.84 -14.68
CA GLN A 539 20.56 -13.11 -13.53
C GLN A 539 19.57 -13.17 -12.36
N PHE A 540 20.08 -13.18 -11.13
CA PHE A 540 19.25 -13.28 -9.92
C PHE A 540 19.49 -12.11 -8.97
N VAL A 541 18.42 -11.47 -8.51
CA VAL A 541 18.49 -10.36 -7.56
C VAL A 541 17.57 -10.64 -6.37
N LEU A 542 18.13 -10.57 -5.16
CA LEU A 542 17.39 -10.71 -3.90
C LEU A 542 17.59 -9.47 -3.04
N LEU A 543 16.48 -8.94 -2.52
CA LEU A 543 16.46 -7.94 -1.45
C LEU A 543 15.64 -8.49 -0.28
N GLY A 544 16.27 -8.64 0.88
CA GLY A 544 15.59 -9.20 2.04
C GLY A 544 16.51 -9.53 3.19
N SER A 545 16.04 -9.43 4.43
CA SER A 545 16.81 -9.80 5.61
C SER A 545 16.18 -10.97 6.36
N ALA A 546 17.01 -11.71 7.10
CA ALA A 546 16.56 -12.76 8.00
C ALA A 546 16.64 -12.28 9.46
N PRO A 547 15.55 -12.39 10.25
CA PRO A 547 15.63 -12.13 11.69
C PRO A 547 16.39 -13.23 12.44
N ASP A 548 16.41 -14.46 11.91
CA ASP A 548 17.20 -15.58 12.44
C ASP A 548 18.64 -15.48 11.91
N GLY A 549 19.61 -15.33 12.82
CA GLY A 549 21.03 -15.24 12.49
C GLY A 549 21.58 -16.48 11.77
N ARG A 550 21.01 -17.67 11.99
CA ARG A 550 21.39 -18.88 11.26
C ARG A 550 20.96 -18.80 9.81
N VAL A 551 19.71 -18.40 9.56
CA VAL A 551 19.21 -18.20 8.19
C VAL A 551 19.99 -17.08 7.49
N GLN A 552 20.31 -16.00 8.20
CA GLN A 552 21.17 -14.93 7.65
C GLN A 552 22.55 -15.48 7.26
N GLY A 553 23.14 -16.33 8.10
CA GLY A 553 24.41 -17.01 7.81
C GLY A 553 24.34 -17.89 6.55
N GLU A 554 23.28 -18.66 6.38
CA GLU A 554 23.07 -19.49 5.16
C GLU A 554 22.98 -18.63 3.89
N PHE A 555 22.31 -17.48 3.93
CA PHE A 555 22.23 -16.57 2.78
C PHE A 555 23.53 -15.81 2.53
N ASN A 556 24.29 -15.47 3.57
CA ASN A 556 25.64 -14.91 3.41
C ASN A 556 26.56 -15.91 2.70
N GLN A 557 26.52 -17.18 3.11
CA GLN A 557 27.28 -18.25 2.46
C GLN A 557 26.82 -18.44 1.00
N LEU A 558 25.52 -18.44 0.74
CA LEU A 558 25.00 -18.52 -0.63
C LEU A 558 25.54 -17.36 -1.49
N ARG A 559 25.52 -16.12 -0.98
CA ARG A 559 26.05 -14.95 -1.70
C ARG A 559 27.52 -15.15 -2.10
N GLU A 560 28.34 -15.68 -1.20
CA GLU A 560 29.75 -15.98 -1.46
C GLU A 560 29.92 -17.07 -2.54
N GLN A 561 29.14 -18.15 -2.45
CA GLN A 561 29.17 -19.24 -3.42
C GLN A 561 28.73 -18.77 -4.83
N LEU A 562 27.66 -17.97 -4.91
CA LEU A 562 27.18 -17.42 -6.17
C LEU A 562 28.18 -16.43 -6.76
N ALA A 563 28.80 -15.57 -5.94
CA ALA A 563 29.83 -14.64 -6.42
C ALA A 563 31.10 -15.35 -6.91
N GLN A 564 31.45 -16.50 -6.31
CA GLN A 564 32.58 -17.31 -6.76
C GLN A 564 32.29 -18.03 -8.10
N ALA A 565 31.08 -18.58 -8.25
CA ALA A 565 30.68 -19.31 -9.44
C ALA A 565 30.29 -18.38 -10.61
N TYR A 566 29.65 -17.24 -10.31
CA TYR A 566 29.09 -16.29 -11.26
C TYR A 566 29.27 -14.83 -10.76
N PRO A 567 30.46 -14.24 -10.91
CA PRO A 567 30.82 -12.95 -10.29
C PRO A 567 29.92 -11.75 -10.66
N ASP A 568 29.23 -11.82 -11.80
CA ASP A 568 28.50 -10.71 -12.41
C ASP A 568 27.01 -11.04 -12.71
N ARG A 569 26.48 -12.13 -12.14
CA ARG A 569 25.10 -12.58 -12.42
C ARG A 569 24.16 -12.65 -11.23
N ALA A 570 24.65 -12.54 -10.00
CA ALA A 570 23.81 -12.59 -8.81
C ALA A 570 24.12 -11.45 -7.83
N ALA A 571 23.07 -10.84 -7.26
CA ALA A 571 23.18 -9.85 -6.20
C ALA A 571 22.19 -10.15 -5.07
N LEU A 572 22.71 -10.38 -3.87
CA LEU A 572 21.93 -10.64 -2.66
C LEU A 572 22.17 -9.51 -1.65
N VAL A 573 21.14 -8.72 -1.39
CA VAL A 573 21.17 -7.51 -0.54
C VAL A 573 20.34 -7.76 0.72
N PHE A 574 20.96 -7.64 1.90
CA PHE A 574 20.37 -8.03 3.18
C PHE A 574 19.95 -6.85 4.07
N THR A 575 19.56 -5.74 3.46
CA THR A 575 19.13 -4.51 4.15
C THR A 575 17.71 -4.13 3.73
N TYR A 576 17.10 -3.22 4.48
CA TYR A 576 15.90 -2.52 4.00
C TYR A 576 16.34 -1.38 3.08
N ASP A 577 15.84 -1.37 1.83
CA ASP A 577 16.11 -0.34 0.83
C ASP A 577 14.88 -0.21 -0.06
N GLU A 578 13.99 0.72 0.31
CA GLU A 578 12.73 0.95 -0.38
C GLU A 578 12.95 1.39 -1.85
N PRO A 579 13.81 2.38 -2.18
CA PRO A 579 14.10 2.74 -3.57
C PRO A 579 14.64 1.56 -4.40
N LEU A 580 15.50 0.72 -3.82
CA LEU A 580 15.97 -0.48 -4.52
C LEU A 580 14.83 -1.48 -4.76
N SER A 581 13.88 -1.62 -3.85
CA SER A 581 12.74 -2.53 -4.05
C SER A 581 11.91 -2.16 -5.27
N HIS A 582 11.60 -0.86 -5.45
CA HIS A 582 10.92 -0.33 -6.64
C HIS A 582 11.72 -0.61 -7.91
N LEU A 583 13.03 -0.36 -7.88
CA LEU A 583 13.92 -0.61 -9.00
C LEU A 583 14.01 -2.12 -9.35
N ILE A 584 13.96 -3.02 -8.36
CA ILE A 584 13.90 -4.47 -8.60
C ILE A 584 12.58 -4.83 -9.30
N TYR A 585 11.44 -4.35 -8.80
CA TYR A 585 10.15 -4.58 -9.47
C TYR A 585 10.16 -4.07 -10.91
N ALA A 586 10.74 -2.90 -11.17
CA ALA A 586 10.81 -2.33 -12.52
C ALA A 586 11.82 -3.02 -13.44
N GLY A 587 13.00 -3.39 -12.91
CA GLY A 587 14.13 -3.91 -13.68
C GLY A 587 14.12 -5.42 -13.90
N SER A 588 13.36 -6.18 -13.11
CA SER A 588 13.22 -7.63 -13.28
C SER A 588 12.28 -8.01 -14.43
N ASP A 589 12.49 -9.20 -15.01
CA ASP A 589 11.59 -9.84 -15.97
C ASP A 589 10.62 -10.79 -15.28
N LEU A 590 11.14 -11.55 -14.31
CA LEU A 590 10.43 -12.53 -13.52
C LEU A 590 10.47 -12.14 -12.04
N PHE A 591 9.41 -12.40 -11.28
CA PHE A 591 9.37 -12.15 -9.85
C PHE A 591 9.03 -13.40 -9.06
N LEU A 592 9.92 -13.80 -8.16
CA LEU A 592 9.80 -15.06 -7.42
C LEU A 592 9.01 -14.88 -6.11
N VAL A 593 7.93 -15.65 -5.94
CA VAL A 593 7.11 -15.68 -4.71
C VAL A 593 6.80 -17.13 -4.29
N PRO A 594 7.77 -17.86 -3.71
CA PRO A 594 7.65 -19.30 -3.45
C PRO A 594 7.13 -19.60 -2.04
N SER A 595 6.19 -18.80 -1.55
CA SER A 595 5.72 -18.86 -0.18
C SER A 595 5.10 -20.22 0.17
N MET A 596 5.41 -20.73 1.36
CA MET A 596 4.84 -21.95 1.94
C MET A 596 3.38 -21.75 2.35
N PHE A 597 3.05 -20.54 2.81
CA PHE A 597 1.68 -20.05 2.92
C PHE A 597 1.67 -18.54 2.67
N GLU A 598 0.61 -18.04 2.01
CA GLU A 598 0.48 -16.63 1.67
C GLU A 598 -1.00 -16.20 1.74
N PRO A 599 -1.46 -15.58 2.84
CA PRO A 599 -2.87 -15.22 3.00
C PRO A 599 -3.43 -14.38 1.84
N CYS A 600 -2.63 -13.43 1.36
CA CYS A 600 -2.89 -12.66 0.15
C CYS A 600 -1.64 -12.61 -0.74
N GLY A 601 -0.58 -11.97 -0.24
CA GLY A 601 0.57 -11.56 -1.02
C GLY A 601 0.25 -10.26 -1.78
N LEU A 602 1.06 -9.22 -1.60
CA LEU A 602 0.96 -7.97 -2.38
C LEU A 602 2.00 -7.94 -3.50
N THR A 603 3.14 -8.60 -3.26
CA THR A 603 4.33 -8.66 -4.09
C THR A 603 4.06 -9.04 -5.55
N GLN A 604 3.22 -10.04 -5.80
CA GLN A 604 2.88 -10.49 -7.15
C GLN A 604 2.01 -9.47 -7.91
N MET A 605 1.12 -8.77 -7.21
CA MET A 605 0.31 -7.70 -7.81
C MET A 605 1.17 -6.47 -8.13
N ILE A 606 2.11 -6.12 -7.23
CA ILE A 606 3.12 -5.07 -7.48
C ILE A 606 4.00 -5.46 -8.68
N ALA A 607 4.49 -6.71 -8.75
CA ALA A 607 5.29 -7.18 -9.87
C ALA A 607 4.54 -7.03 -11.20
N MET A 608 3.28 -7.49 -11.27
CA MET A 608 2.45 -7.34 -12.48
C MET A 608 2.23 -5.87 -12.86
N ARG A 609 2.00 -4.99 -11.87
CA ARG A 609 1.87 -3.54 -12.10
C ARG A 609 3.11 -2.92 -12.74
N TYR A 610 4.31 -3.42 -12.43
CA TYR A 610 5.58 -2.99 -13.01
C TYR A 610 6.00 -3.80 -14.26
N GLY A 611 5.10 -4.62 -14.80
CA GLY A 611 5.36 -5.44 -15.99
C GLY A 611 6.39 -6.55 -15.75
N THR A 612 6.47 -7.05 -14.52
CA THR A 612 7.32 -8.18 -14.12
C THR A 612 6.43 -9.39 -13.85
N ILE A 613 6.74 -10.51 -14.49
CA ILE A 613 5.85 -11.67 -14.52
C ILE A 613 6.09 -12.53 -13.27
N PRO A 614 5.06 -12.79 -12.45
CA PRO A 614 5.24 -13.54 -11.22
C PRO A 614 5.40 -15.06 -11.48
N VAL A 615 6.29 -15.68 -10.72
CA VAL A 615 6.46 -17.13 -10.59
C VAL A 615 6.15 -17.51 -9.15
N VAL A 616 5.01 -18.17 -8.94
CA VAL A 616 4.43 -18.33 -7.59
C VAL A 616 4.15 -19.77 -7.23
N ARG A 617 4.20 -20.08 -5.94
CA ARG A 617 3.58 -21.32 -5.44
C ARG A 617 2.07 -21.12 -5.33
N LYS A 618 1.28 -22.12 -5.73
CA LYS A 618 -0.17 -22.12 -5.54
C LYS A 618 -0.55 -22.29 -4.06
N THR A 619 -0.69 -21.18 -3.35
CA THR A 619 -1.24 -21.13 -1.98
C THR A 619 -1.88 -19.78 -1.70
N GLY A 620 -2.96 -19.79 -0.92
CA GLY A 620 -3.72 -18.61 -0.51
C GLY A 620 -3.96 -17.62 -1.65
N GLY A 621 -3.70 -16.33 -1.41
CA GLY A 621 -4.01 -15.29 -2.40
C GLY A 621 -3.14 -15.29 -3.66
N LEU A 622 -2.03 -16.05 -3.68
CA LEU A 622 -1.25 -16.25 -4.91
C LEU A 622 -2.06 -17.03 -5.94
N VAL A 623 -2.89 -17.98 -5.49
CA VAL A 623 -3.86 -18.67 -6.37
C VAL A 623 -4.85 -17.64 -6.90
N ASP A 624 -5.40 -16.79 -6.05
CA ASP A 624 -6.47 -15.86 -6.44
C ASP A 624 -6.00 -14.72 -7.37
N THR A 625 -4.68 -14.48 -7.48
CA THR A 625 -4.10 -13.36 -8.25
C THR A 625 -3.30 -13.79 -9.48
N VAL A 626 -2.67 -14.96 -9.45
CA VAL A 626 -1.86 -15.45 -10.56
C VAL A 626 -2.60 -16.54 -11.31
N TYR A 627 -2.88 -16.28 -12.58
CA TYR A 627 -3.49 -17.20 -13.53
C TYR A 627 -2.38 -17.76 -14.42
N ASP A 628 -2.09 -19.05 -14.25
CA ASP A 628 -1.05 -19.76 -14.98
C ASP A 628 -1.25 -19.68 -16.49
N MET A 629 -0.18 -19.34 -17.21
CA MET A 629 -0.17 -19.23 -18.67
C MET A 629 -0.68 -20.47 -19.40
N ASP A 630 -0.44 -21.66 -18.86
CA ASP A 630 -0.70 -22.91 -19.58
C ASP A 630 -1.94 -23.66 -19.07
N HIS A 631 -2.45 -23.32 -17.87
CA HIS A 631 -3.44 -24.15 -17.18
C HIS A 631 -4.68 -23.40 -16.66
N ASP A 632 -4.71 -22.07 -16.69
CA ASP A 632 -5.75 -21.28 -16.00
C ASP A 632 -6.55 -20.35 -16.93
N GLU A 633 -6.60 -20.62 -18.24
CA GLU A 633 -7.35 -19.78 -19.19
C GLU A 633 -8.83 -19.64 -18.81
N ASP A 634 -9.51 -20.74 -18.50
CA ASP A 634 -10.92 -20.74 -18.09
C ASP A 634 -11.13 -20.02 -16.75
N ARG A 635 -10.18 -20.19 -15.82
CA ARG A 635 -10.22 -19.56 -14.50
C ARG A 635 -10.05 -18.05 -14.57
N ALA A 636 -9.17 -17.58 -15.46
CA ALA A 636 -9.00 -16.17 -15.75
C ALA A 636 -10.24 -15.60 -16.46
N ARG A 637 -10.76 -16.30 -17.46
CA ARG A 637 -11.95 -15.90 -18.23
C ARG A 637 -13.18 -15.75 -17.34
N ALA A 638 -13.39 -16.66 -16.39
CA ALA A 638 -14.48 -16.58 -15.41
C ALA A 638 -14.43 -15.34 -14.50
N LYS A 639 -13.30 -14.62 -14.48
CA LYS A 639 -13.12 -13.36 -13.77
C LYS A 639 -13.06 -12.15 -14.70
N GLY A 640 -13.29 -12.33 -16.01
CA GLY A 640 -13.11 -11.29 -17.02
C GLY A 640 -11.64 -10.87 -17.16
N MET A 641 -10.72 -11.80 -16.91
CA MET A 641 -9.27 -11.59 -16.93
C MET A 641 -8.59 -12.55 -17.92
N GLU A 642 -7.31 -12.32 -18.14
CA GLU A 642 -6.43 -13.19 -18.94
C GLU A 642 -5.29 -13.75 -18.07
N THR A 643 -4.62 -14.79 -18.56
CA THR A 643 -3.46 -15.39 -17.89
C THR A 643 -2.29 -14.42 -17.74
N ASN A 644 -1.59 -14.45 -16.61
CA ASN A 644 -0.71 -13.36 -16.20
C ASN A 644 0.62 -13.79 -15.54
N GLY A 645 0.84 -15.10 -15.35
CA GLY A 645 2.06 -15.57 -14.70
C GLY A 645 2.24 -17.08 -14.76
N PHE A 646 3.21 -17.57 -13.97
CA PHE A 646 3.53 -18.99 -13.88
C PHE A 646 3.38 -19.46 -12.45
N SER A 647 2.86 -20.66 -12.29
CA SER A 647 2.58 -21.24 -10.98
C SER A 647 3.07 -22.69 -10.87
N PHE A 648 3.35 -23.12 -9.64
CA PHE A 648 3.67 -24.50 -9.30
C PHE A 648 2.99 -24.96 -8.01
N GLU A 649 2.94 -26.27 -7.85
CA GLU A 649 2.45 -26.95 -6.66
C GLU A 649 3.60 -27.70 -5.97
N GLY A 650 3.38 -28.13 -4.73
CA GLY A 650 4.42 -28.79 -3.92
C GLY A 650 5.35 -27.81 -3.20
N THR A 651 6.24 -28.34 -2.37
CA THR A 651 7.20 -27.57 -1.56
C THR A 651 8.66 -27.99 -1.83
N ASP A 652 8.85 -28.75 -2.92
CA ASP A 652 10.12 -29.30 -3.37
C ASP A 652 10.70 -28.51 -4.56
N PHE A 653 11.94 -28.87 -4.91
CA PHE A 653 12.67 -28.23 -5.99
C PHE A 653 12.13 -28.58 -7.39
N ALA A 654 11.51 -29.75 -7.57
CA ALA A 654 10.98 -30.15 -8.87
C ALA A 654 9.77 -29.29 -9.25
N GLY A 655 8.88 -28.99 -8.29
CA GLY A 655 7.78 -28.04 -8.50
C GLY A 655 8.28 -26.64 -8.85
N MET A 656 9.26 -26.13 -8.11
CA MET A 656 9.90 -24.84 -8.42
C MET A 656 10.51 -24.82 -9.83
N ASP A 657 11.30 -25.85 -10.17
CA ASP A 657 11.94 -25.98 -11.47
C ASP A 657 10.91 -26.04 -12.59
N TYR A 658 9.80 -26.73 -12.39
CA TYR A 658 8.73 -26.81 -13.38
C TYR A 658 8.24 -25.42 -13.79
N ALA A 659 7.82 -24.56 -12.85
CA ALA A 659 7.34 -23.22 -13.19
C ALA A 659 8.45 -22.28 -13.66
N LEU A 660 9.58 -22.24 -12.95
CA LEU A 660 10.69 -21.34 -13.29
C LEU A 660 11.26 -21.67 -14.68
N ASN A 661 11.37 -22.96 -15.03
CA ASN A 661 11.88 -23.35 -16.33
C ASN A 661 10.91 -22.98 -17.46
N ARG A 662 9.59 -23.14 -17.28
CA ARG A 662 8.58 -22.69 -18.27
C ARG A 662 8.69 -21.19 -18.51
N ALA A 663 8.76 -20.41 -17.42
CA ALA A 663 8.83 -18.96 -17.48
C ALA A 663 10.11 -18.46 -18.20
N LEU A 664 11.27 -19.02 -17.83
CA LEU A 664 12.54 -18.71 -18.49
C LEU A 664 12.56 -19.15 -19.96
N SER A 665 12.05 -20.35 -20.27
CA SER A 665 11.97 -20.82 -21.66
C SER A 665 11.09 -19.90 -22.49
N CYS A 666 9.92 -19.50 -22.00
CA CYS A 666 9.04 -18.53 -22.68
C CYS A 666 9.77 -17.21 -22.99
N TRP A 667 10.52 -16.67 -22.01
CA TRP A 667 11.31 -15.45 -22.21
C TRP A 667 12.37 -15.57 -23.32
N TYR A 668 13.01 -16.74 -23.44
CA TYR A 668 14.04 -17.00 -24.46
C TYR A 668 13.47 -17.34 -25.84
N SER A 669 12.41 -18.15 -25.89
CA SER A 669 11.91 -18.73 -27.14
C SER A 669 10.85 -17.89 -27.84
N ASP A 670 10.12 -17.03 -27.12
CA ASP A 670 8.98 -16.29 -27.69
C ASP A 670 8.87 -14.86 -27.12
N LYS A 671 9.71 -13.95 -27.65
CA LYS A 671 9.69 -12.53 -27.27
C LYS A 671 8.36 -11.83 -27.56
N PRO A 672 7.70 -12.04 -28.72
CA PRO A 672 6.39 -11.45 -28.98
C PRO A 672 5.34 -11.83 -27.93
N LEU A 673 5.23 -13.12 -27.58
CA LEU A 673 4.34 -13.60 -26.53
C LEU A 673 4.70 -12.97 -25.18
N TRP A 674 5.99 -12.93 -24.83
CA TRP A 674 6.48 -12.32 -23.59
C TRP A 674 6.10 -10.83 -23.49
N HIS A 675 6.26 -10.07 -24.58
CA HIS A 675 5.88 -8.67 -24.63
C HIS A 675 4.37 -8.45 -24.53
N SER A 676 3.57 -9.38 -25.06
CA SER A 676 2.12 -9.39 -24.89
C SER A 676 1.73 -9.66 -23.43
N LEU A 677 2.27 -10.73 -22.85
CA LEU A 677 2.04 -11.13 -21.45
C LEU A 677 2.36 -9.99 -20.47
N ARG A 678 3.49 -9.31 -20.67
CA ARG A 678 3.87 -8.15 -19.87
C ARG A 678 2.86 -7.01 -19.93
N ARG A 679 2.41 -6.64 -21.12
CA ARG A 679 1.43 -5.55 -21.29
C ARG A 679 0.10 -5.91 -20.64
N ARG A 680 -0.37 -7.13 -20.87
CA ARG A 680 -1.56 -7.68 -20.27
C ARG A 680 -1.49 -7.65 -18.74
N ALA A 681 -0.39 -8.11 -18.13
CA ALA A 681 -0.21 -8.10 -16.68
C ALA A 681 -0.31 -6.69 -16.08
N MET A 682 0.26 -5.67 -16.74
CA MET A 682 0.16 -4.27 -16.30
C MET A 682 -1.25 -3.67 -16.41
N GLN A 683 -2.06 -4.17 -17.35
CA GLN A 683 -3.42 -3.68 -17.61
C GLN A 683 -4.46 -4.29 -16.65
N GLN A 684 -4.09 -5.30 -15.87
CA GLN A 684 -4.98 -5.89 -14.88
C GLN A 684 -5.13 -4.96 -13.67
N ASP A 685 -6.37 -4.81 -13.23
CA ASP A 685 -6.72 -3.93 -12.12
C ASP A 685 -6.52 -4.67 -10.80
N TRP A 686 -5.44 -4.34 -10.12
CA TRP A 686 -5.12 -4.81 -8.77
C TRP A 686 -5.31 -3.71 -7.72
N SER A 687 -6.01 -2.62 -8.05
CA SER A 687 -6.30 -1.53 -7.11
C SER A 687 -7.29 -1.95 -6.02
N TRP A 688 -7.48 -1.07 -5.03
CA TRP A 688 -8.55 -1.20 -4.04
C TRP A 688 -9.96 -0.88 -4.55
N ASN A 689 -10.12 -0.52 -5.84
CA ASN A 689 -11.42 -0.14 -6.40
C ASN A 689 -12.47 -1.26 -6.26
N SER A 690 -12.11 -2.52 -6.59
CA SER A 690 -13.03 -3.65 -6.46
C SER A 690 -13.13 -4.16 -5.02
N PRO A 691 -12.01 -4.44 -4.31
CA PRO A 691 -12.08 -4.92 -2.92
C PRO A 691 -12.87 -4.01 -1.97
N ALA A 692 -12.75 -2.68 -2.10
CA ALA A 692 -13.48 -1.75 -1.24
C ALA A 692 -15.01 -1.92 -1.39
N LEU A 693 -15.50 -2.21 -2.59
CA LEU A 693 -16.93 -2.49 -2.81
C LEU A 693 -17.36 -3.78 -2.11
N ASP A 694 -16.52 -4.82 -2.13
CA ASP A 694 -16.79 -6.07 -1.44
C ASP A 694 -16.85 -5.87 0.08
N TYR A 695 -15.93 -5.07 0.65
CA TYR A 695 -15.98 -4.67 2.05
C TYR A 695 -17.24 -3.87 2.38
N LEU A 696 -17.69 -2.97 1.49
CA LEU A 696 -18.94 -2.24 1.69
C LEU A 696 -20.14 -3.19 1.74
N GLU A 697 -20.24 -4.19 0.85
CA GLU A 697 -21.29 -5.21 0.93
C GLU A 697 -21.30 -5.89 2.30
N LEU A 698 -20.13 -6.22 2.82
CA LEU A 698 -19.97 -6.87 4.12
C LEU A 698 -20.30 -5.96 5.31
N TYR A 699 -20.01 -4.65 5.21
CA TYR A 699 -20.44 -3.68 6.21
C TYR A 699 -21.96 -3.55 6.25
N TYR A 700 -22.62 -3.45 5.10
CA TYR A 700 -24.08 -3.45 5.04
C TYR A 700 -24.67 -4.78 5.54
N LYS A 701 -24.04 -5.92 5.22
CA LYS A 701 -24.43 -7.23 5.79
C LYS A 701 -24.34 -7.22 7.32
N ALA A 702 -23.28 -6.68 7.90
CA ALA A 702 -23.13 -6.58 9.35
C ALA A 702 -24.24 -5.73 9.98
N LEU A 703 -24.68 -4.66 9.31
CA LEU A 703 -25.79 -3.81 9.76
C LEU A 703 -27.15 -4.52 9.72
N LYS A 704 -27.34 -5.47 8.79
CA LYS A 704 -28.56 -6.31 8.70
C LYS A 704 -28.62 -7.42 9.75
N SER A 705 -27.46 -7.83 10.29
CA SER A 705 -27.33 -9.00 11.20
C SER A 705 -27.75 -8.77 12.65
#